data_AF-A0A4Z2BNB1-F1
#
_entry.id   AF-A0A4Z2BNB1-F1
#
_cell.length_a   1.000
_cell.length_b   1.000
_cell.length_c   1.000
_cell.angle_alpha   90.00
_cell.angle_beta   90.00
_cell.angle_gamma   90.00
#
_symmetry.space_group_name_H-M   'P 1'
#
loop_
_entity.id
_entity.type
_entity.pdbx_description
1 polymer ?
#
loop_
_entity_poly.entity_id
_entity_poly.type
_entity_poly.pdbx_seq_one_letter_code
_entity_poly.pdbx_strand_id
1 'polypeptide(L)'
;MRTTDAVDYLFCSVLVLQLVHQPAAKQVLRYRLAEEGPADVRVGNVAVDLGIVAVSGEVTFTLESGSDFLKIDNITGELSTNDRRIDREKLQQCQMIFDENECFIDFEVSVIGPAQSWVDLFEGKVIILDINDNTPSFPSPVLTLSVEENRPIGTLYLLPTATDRDFGRNGIERYELIQDGGENSRRLGSPGDSYSGKRRFEEGASRSSVFELQVADTTDGEKQPQLIIKGALDREQRDSYELTLRVRDGGDPPRSSQAILRVMITDVNDNSPRFEKSVYEADLPENSSPGSPILQLKATDADVGVNGQIEYVFGAATESVRRLLRLDESTGWLSVLHRIDREEVSQLRFTVMARDRGQPPKMDKATVVLNIKDENDNVPAIEIRKIGRIFLKDGTANVAEDVVVDTPIALVQVSDRDQGQNGVVTCTVVGDVPFQLKPASEMEGEQNKKKYFLHTSAPLDYEATQEYNVVIVAVDSGSPSLASNNSLLVKVGDTNDNPPIFSQNVVEVSFPENNGPGERVTTVTAVDADSGKNAEIAYSLDSAVNGIFSIDADTGDIRVNTILDREHTERYEFKVIAKDKGVNTLQGSATVVVLVSDKNDNEPKFMQDVFTFYVQGESGAKQSGRHGYGHRCGQRPQCGDESFH
;
A
#
# COMPACT_ATOMS: atom_id res chain seq x y z
N MET A 1 -48.74 -89.95 -24.24
CA MET A 1 -49.15 -90.97 -23.25
C MET A 1 -50.20 -90.32 -22.38
N ARG A 2 -51.48 -90.76 -22.44
CA ARG A 2 -52.69 -89.98 -22.05
C ARG A 2 -52.90 -88.75 -22.96
N THR A 3 -54.11 -88.28 -23.28
CA THR A 3 -55.51 -88.80 -23.17
C THR A 3 -56.29 -88.17 -24.37
N THR A 4 -57.12 -88.89 -25.13
CA THR A 4 -58.61 -88.99 -25.03
C THR A 4 -59.32 -87.62 -24.87
N ASP A 5 -60.44 -87.30 -25.54
CA ASP A 5 -61.52 -88.10 -26.18
C ASP A 5 -61.82 -87.58 -27.62
N ALA A 6 -62.48 -88.23 -28.61
CA ALA A 6 -63.36 -89.41 -28.78
C ALA A 6 -64.91 -89.17 -28.71
N VAL A 7 -65.66 -89.85 -29.61
CA VAL A 7 -67.16 -90.00 -29.71
C VAL A 7 -67.92 -88.74 -30.23
N ASP A 8 -68.92 -88.76 -31.14
CA ASP A 8 -69.35 -89.55 -32.33
C ASP A 8 -70.55 -88.76 -33.00
N TYR A 9 -71.39 -89.12 -33.98
CA TYR A 9 -71.76 -90.36 -34.70
C TYR A 9 -72.07 -90.13 -36.21
N LEU A 10 -71.40 -90.88 -37.09
CA LEU A 10 -71.96 -91.81 -38.09
C LEU A 10 -73.34 -91.56 -38.78
N PHE A 11 -73.37 -91.30 -40.12
CA PHE A 11 -73.89 -92.25 -41.15
C PHE A 11 -73.83 -91.76 -42.63
N CYS A 12 -73.94 -92.74 -43.55
CA CYS A 12 -74.37 -92.64 -44.97
C CYS A 12 -73.52 -91.86 -45.98
N SER A 13 -72.64 -92.59 -46.67
CA SER A 13 -72.11 -92.23 -47.98
C SER A 13 -73.17 -92.29 -49.09
N VAL A 14 -73.34 -91.20 -49.85
CA VAL A 14 -73.92 -91.22 -51.21
C VAL A 14 -72.98 -90.44 -52.12
N LEU A 15 -72.50 -91.09 -53.20
CA LEU A 15 -71.53 -90.49 -54.11
C LEU A 15 -72.27 -89.67 -55.19
N VAL A 16 -72.18 -88.34 -55.13
CA VAL A 16 -72.69 -87.45 -56.17
C VAL A 16 -71.52 -86.65 -56.75
N LEU A 17 -71.25 -86.81 -58.05
CA LEU A 17 -70.34 -85.91 -58.76
C LEU A 17 -71.03 -84.55 -58.92
N GLN A 18 -70.53 -83.54 -58.18
CA GLN A 18 -70.71 -82.14 -58.56
C GLN A 18 -69.36 -81.51 -58.82
N LEU A 19 -69.19 -80.97 -60.03
CA LEU A 19 -68.08 -80.12 -60.40
C LEU A 19 -68.24 -78.76 -59.72
N VAL A 20 -67.78 -78.64 -58.48
CA VAL A 20 -67.65 -77.35 -57.81
C VAL A 20 -66.53 -76.57 -58.50
N HIS A 21 -66.91 -75.67 -59.41
CA HIS A 21 -66.02 -74.58 -59.81
C HIS A 21 -65.75 -73.72 -58.57
N GLN A 22 -64.52 -73.80 -58.05
CA GLN A 22 -64.01 -72.73 -57.21
C GLN A 22 -63.85 -71.48 -58.11
N PRO A 23 -64.26 -70.29 -57.66
CA PRO A 23 -63.95 -69.07 -58.40
C PRO A 23 -62.44 -68.89 -58.41
N ALA A 24 -61.86 -68.67 -59.61
CA ALA A 24 -60.48 -68.22 -59.70
C ALA A 24 -60.37 -66.86 -58.98
N ALA A 25 -59.37 -66.71 -58.11
CA ALA A 25 -59.07 -65.41 -57.52
C ALA A 25 -58.72 -64.43 -58.65
N LYS A 26 -59.31 -63.22 -58.66
CA LYS A 26 -58.96 -62.20 -59.66
C LYS A 26 -57.46 -61.91 -59.59
N GLN A 27 -56.78 -62.14 -60.71
CA GLN A 27 -55.34 -61.98 -60.82
C GLN A 27 -55.01 -60.48 -60.95
N VAL A 28 -54.63 -59.87 -59.82
CA VAL A 28 -54.16 -58.48 -59.80
C VAL A 28 -52.88 -58.37 -60.63
N LEU A 29 -52.90 -57.52 -61.64
CA LEU A 29 -51.75 -57.29 -62.52
C LEU A 29 -50.62 -56.60 -61.76
N ARG A 30 -49.37 -56.97 -62.02
CA ARG A 30 -48.20 -56.42 -61.34
C ARG A 30 -47.09 -56.13 -62.33
N TYR A 31 -46.79 -54.84 -62.50
CA TYR A 31 -45.69 -54.35 -63.31
C TYR A 31 -44.65 -53.65 -62.45
N ARG A 32 -43.44 -53.48 -62.99
CA ARG A 32 -42.34 -52.72 -62.40
C ARG A 32 -41.84 -51.72 -63.44
N LEU A 33 -41.74 -50.46 -63.06
CA LEU A 33 -41.33 -49.36 -63.92
C LEU A 33 -40.31 -48.51 -63.16
N ALA A 34 -39.15 -48.25 -63.73
CA ALA A 34 -38.22 -47.27 -63.17
C ALA A 34 -38.76 -45.85 -63.41
N GLU A 35 -38.64 -44.99 -62.41
CA GLU A 35 -39.08 -43.60 -62.49
C GLU A 35 -38.24 -42.74 -63.44
N GLU A 36 -38.52 -41.43 -63.50
CA GLU A 36 -37.74 -40.39 -64.19
C GLU A 36 -37.56 -40.58 -65.72
N GLY A 37 -38.02 -41.69 -66.28
CA GLY A 37 -37.92 -42.07 -67.68
C GLY A 37 -38.78 -41.23 -68.63
N PRO A 38 -38.60 -41.42 -69.95
CA PRO A 38 -39.36 -40.69 -70.95
C PRO A 38 -40.84 -41.14 -71.02
N ALA A 39 -41.63 -40.37 -71.78
CA ALA A 39 -42.92 -40.82 -72.30
C ALA A 39 -42.75 -42.03 -73.24
N ASP A 40 -43.85 -42.75 -73.52
CA ASP A 40 -43.90 -43.91 -74.41
C ASP A 40 -43.08 -45.14 -73.93
N VAL A 41 -42.62 -45.18 -72.68
CA VAL A 41 -41.97 -46.35 -72.10
C VAL A 41 -42.99 -47.45 -71.87
N ARG A 42 -42.80 -48.60 -72.53
CA ARG A 42 -43.61 -49.81 -72.35
C ARG A 42 -43.46 -50.36 -70.93
N VAL A 43 -44.58 -50.46 -70.22
CA VAL A 43 -44.71 -50.97 -68.85
C VAL A 43 -45.07 -52.46 -68.82
N GLY A 44 -45.95 -52.90 -69.73
CA GLY A 44 -46.48 -54.27 -69.76
C GLY A 44 -47.45 -54.50 -70.91
N ASN A 45 -48.07 -55.67 -71.00
CA ASN A 45 -49.17 -55.90 -71.94
C ASN A 45 -50.30 -56.71 -71.29
N VAL A 46 -51.39 -56.01 -71.00
CA VAL A 46 -52.55 -56.52 -70.25
C VAL A 46 -53.25 -57.66 -70.98
N ALA A 47 -53.26 -57.65 -72.33
CA ALA A 47 -53.84 -58.74 -73.11
C ALA A 47 -53.05 -60.05 -72.91
N VAL A 48 -51.72 -59.99 -73.03
CA VAL A 48 -50.83 -61.14 -72.86
C VAL A 48 -50.89 -61.70 -71.44
N ASP A 49 -50.81 -60.84 -70.42
CA ASP A 49 -50.72 -61.26 -69.01
C ASP A 49 -52.04 -61.81 -68.45
N LEU A 50 -53.18 -61.44 -69.06
CA LEU A 50 -54.50 -62.04 -68.80
C LEU A 50 -54.80 -63.27 -69.70
N GLY A 51 -53.88 -63.66 -70.59
CA GLY A 51 -54.07 -64.78 -71.52
C GLY A 51 -55.07 -64.52 -72.66
N ILE A 52 -55.39 -63.25 -72.92
CA ILE A 52 -56.34 -62.82 -73.95
C ILE A 52 -55.62 -62.74 -75.29
N VAL A 53 -55.97 -63.63 -76.21
CA VAL A 53 -55.43 -63.63 -77.58
C VAL A 53 -56.04 -62.47 -78.37
N ALA A 54 -55.38 -61.31 -78.33
CA ALA A 54 -55.79 -60.09 -79.03
C ALA A 54 -55.64 -60.23 -80.56
N VAL A 55 -56.59 -60.92 -81.19
CA VAL A 55 -56.81 -60.83 -82.64
C VAL A 55 -57.46 -59.49 -82.96
N SER A 56 -56.98 -58.80 -84.00
CA SER A 56 -57.29 -57.39 -84.26
C SER A 56 -58.79 -57.12 -84.38
N GLY A 57 -59.36 -56.44 -83.38
CA GLY A 57 -60.74 -55.95 -83.38
C GLY A 57 -61.77 -56.81 -82.62
N GLU A 58 -61.38 -57.91 -81.97
CA GLU A 58 -62.32 -58.70 -81.15
C GLU A 58 -62.48 -58.17 -79.71
N VAL A 59 -61.45 -57.55 -79.13
CA VAL A 59 -61.45 -57.02 -77.76
C VAL A 59 -60.90 -55.60 -77.77
N THR A 60 -61.47 -54.71 -76.95
CA THR A 60 -60.94 -53.35 -76.74
C THR A 60 -60.60 -53.10 -75.28
N PHE A 61 -59.47 -52.41 -75.06
CA PHE A 61 -58.94 -52.09 -73.73
C PHE A 61 -59.10 -50.60 -73.41
N THR A 62 -59.56 -50.29 -72.20
CA THR A 62 -59.76 -48.92 -71.72
C THR A 62 -59.24 -48.76 -70.30
N LEU A 63 -58.57 -47.64 -70.02
CA LEU A 63 -57.92 -47.35 -68.73
C LEU A 63 -58.85 -46.45 -67.89
N GLU A 64 -59.46 -47.01 -66.85
CA GLU A 64 -60.43 -46.33 -65.98
C GLU A 64 -59.75 -45.51 -64.87
N SER A 65 -58.60 -45.97 -64.38
CA SER A 65 -57.78 -45.27 -63.38
C SER A 65 -56.27 -45.41 -63.67
N GLY A 66 -55.44 -44.54 -63.07
CA GLY A 66 -53.99 -44.46 -63.35
C GLY A 66 -53.61 -43.64 -64.60
N SER A 67 -54.60 -43.10 -65.33
CA SER A 67 -54.42 -42.31 -66.56
C SER A 67 -53.67 -40.98 -66.39
N ASP A 68 -53.46 -40.54 -65.14
CA ASP A 68 -52.56 -39.44 -64.78
C ASP A 68 -51.12 -39.65 -65.26
N PHE A 69 -50.63 -40.90 -65.26
CA PHE A 69 -49.23 -41.26 -65.60
C PHE A 69 -49.11 -42.34 -66.68
N LEU A 70 -50.17 -43.12 -66.90
CA LEU A 70 -50.19 -44.28 -67.79
C LEU A 70 -51.16 -44.06 -68.95
N LYS A 71 -50.95 -44.81 -70.04
CA LYS A 71 -51.89 -44.94 -71.15
C LYS A 71 -51.86 -46.37 -71.68
N ILE A 72 -53.00 -46.86 -72.18
CA ILE A 72 -53.13 -48.19 -72.79
C ILE A 72 -53.47 -48.06 -74.27
N ASP A 73 -52.81 -48.85 -75.11
CA ASP A 73 -53.22 -49.03 -76.50
C ASP A 73 -54.50 -49.87 -76.56
N ASN A 74 -55.54 -49.31 -77.16
CA ASN A 74 -56.90 -49.85 -77.07
C ASN A 74 -57.17 -51.09 -77.94
N ILE A 75 -56.21 -51.50 -78.78
CA ILE A 75 -56.29 -52.68 -79.68
C ILE A 75 -55.37 -53.80 -79.18
N THR A 76 -54.18 -53.46 -78.71
CA THR A 76 -53.12 -54.42 -78.33
C THR A 76 -53.03 -54.68 -76.83
N GLY A 77 -53.65 -53.83 -76.00
CA GLY A 77 -53.55 -53.92 -74.53
C GLY A 77 -52.16 -53.54 -73.98
N GLU A 78 -51.31 -52.89 -74.77
CA GLU A 78 -49.98 -52.46 -74.34
C GLU A 78 -50.07 -51.23 -73.42
N LEU A 79 -49.55 -51.37 -72.20
CA LEU A 79 -49.51 -50.31 -71.19
C LEU A 79 -48.18 -49.55 -71.31
N SER A 80 -48.24 -48.22 -71.37
CA SER A 80 -47.07 -47.34 -71.53
C SER A 80 -47.18 -46.06 -70.70
N THR A 81 -46.07 -45.35 -70.49
CA THR A 81 -46.07 -44.02 -69.84
C THR A 81 -46.68 -42.95 -70.76
N ASN A 82 -47.36 -41.98 -70.16
CA ASN A 82 -47.85 -40.79 -70.87
C ASN A 82 -46.83 -39.63 -70.81
N ASP A 83 -47.21 -38.43 -71.22
CA ASP A 83 -46.33 -37.24 -71.23
C ASP A 83 -45.96 -36.70 -69.84
N ARG A 84 -46.63 -37.17 -68.76
CA ARG A 84 -46.36 -36.77 -67.39
C ARG A 84 -45.31 -37.68 -66.77
N ARG A 85 -44.13 -37.12 -66.56
CA ARG A 85 -43.02 -37.79 -65.87
C ARG A 85 -43.44 -38.31 -64.50
N ILE A 86 -43.07 -39.55 -64.21
CA ILE A 86 -43.20 -40.17 -62.88
C ILE A 86 -41.93 -39.82 -62.09
N ASP A 87 -42.15 -39.32 -60.88
CA ASP A 87 -41.16 -38.75 -59.98
C ASP A 87 -41.58 -39.19 -58.58
N ARG A 88 -40.85 -40.15 -58.02
CA ARG A 88 -41.28 -40.99 -56.90
C ARG A 88 -41.39 -40.18 -55.61
N GLU A 89 -40.51 -39.20 -55.44
CA GLU A 89 -40.43 -38.30 -54.29
C GLU A 89 -41.64 -37.36 -54.22
N LYS A 90 -42.28 -37.09 -55.37
CA LYS A 90 -43.51 -36.28 -55.45
C LYS A 90 -44.79 -37.12 -55.31
N LEU A 91 -44.71 -38.46 -55.34
CA LEU A 91 -45.85 -39.34 -55.08
C LEU A 91 -46.13 -39.41 -53.57
N GLN A 92 -47.25 -38.86 -53.11
CA GLN A 92 -47.61 -38.82 -51.69
C GLN A 92 -47.65 -40.21 -51.03
N GLN A 93 -48.07 -41.24 -51.77
CA GLN A 93 -48.09 -42.63 -51.29
C GLN A 93 -46.69 -43.25 -51.12
N CYS A 94 -45.64 -42.63 -51.66
CA CYS A 94 -44.25 -43.11 -51.58
C CYS A 94 -43.40 -42.31 -50.58
N GLN A 95 -43.96 -41.30 -49.90
CA GLN A 95 -43.24 -40.45 -48.93
C GLN A 95 -43.16 -41.02 -47.51
N MET A 96 -43.84 -42.15 -47.22
CA MET A 96 -43.87 -42.80 -45.89
C MET A 96 -43.93 -44.34 -46.02
N ILE A 97 -43.07 -44.92 -46.87
CA ILE A 97 -42.97 -46.39 -47.07
C ILE A 97 -41.78 -46.98 -46.31
N PHE A 98 -41.86 -48.28 -46.00
CA PHE A 98 -40.77 -49.06 -45.40
C PHE A 98 -40.34 -50.26 -46.26
N ASP A 99 -41.08 -50.62 -47.32
CA ASP A 99 -40.74 -51.65 -48.31
C ASP A 99 -40.73 -51.06 -49.74
N GLU A 100 -39.76 -51.43 -50.57
CA GLU A 100 -39.65 -51.05 -52.00
C GLU A 100 -40.92 -51.40 -52.81
N ASN A 101 -41.72 -52.35 -52.35
CA ASN A 101 -42.95 -52.81 -52.99
C ASN A 101 -44.21 -52.03 -52.54
N GLU A 102 -44.10 -51.10 -51.57
CA GLU A 102 -45.21 -50.25 -51.12
C GLU A 102 -45.38 -48.99 -51.99
N CYS A 103 -44.35 -48.56 -52.72
CA CYS A 103 -44.49 -47.48 -53.69
C CYS A 103 -45.04 -47.99 -55.02
N PHE A 104 -46.33 -47.79 -55.25
CA PHE A 104 -47.00 -48.15 -56.51
C PHE A 104 -47.97 -47.07 -57.01
N ILE A 105 -48.25 -47.15 -58.31
CA ILE A 105 -49.40 -46.50 -58.96
C ILE A 105 -50.47 -47.59 -59.18
N ASP A 106 -51.64 -47.41 -58.58
CA ASP A 106 -52.82 -48.20 -58.87
C ASP A 106 -53.42 -47.82 -60.23
N PHE A 107 -53.88 -48.82 -60.97
CA PHE A 107 -54.58 -48.63 -62.23
C PHE A 107 -55.65 -49.71 -62.44
N GLU A 108 -56.71 -49.37 -63.18
CA GLU A 108 -57.81 -50.26 -63.51
C GLU A 108 -58.02 -50.28 -65.02
N VAL A 109 -58.06 -51.48 -65.60
CA VAL A 109 -58.35 -51.67 -67.04
C VAL A 109 -59.68 -52.37 -67.20
N SER A 110 -60.61 -51.72 -67.89
CA SER A 110 -61.81 -52.36 -68.41
C SER A 110 -61.48 -53.08 -69.72
N VAL A 111 -61.88 -54.34 -69.80
CA VAL A 111 -61.70 -55.19 -70.97
C VAL A 111 -63.08 -55.47 -71.55
N ILE A 112 -63.32 -55.00 -72.77
CA ILE A 112 -64.63 -55.02 -73.42
C ILE A 112 -64.59 -56.04 -74.56
N GLY A 113 -65.46 -57.05 -74.48
CA GLY A 113 -65.56 -58.13 -75.46
C GLY A 113 -66.24 -57.75 -76.78
N PRO A 114 -66.29 -58.68 -77.76
CA PRO A 114 -66.82 -58.41 -79.09
C PRO A 114 -68.22 -57.84 -79.04
N ALA A 115 -68.46 -56.72 -79.71
CA ALA A 115 -69.74 -56.01 -79.74
C ALA A 115 -70.36 -55.73 -78.34
N GLN A 116 -69.52 -55.47 -77.32
CA GLN A 116 -69.93 -55.25 -75.93
C GLN A 116 -70.69 -56.45 -75.29
N SER A 117 -70.44 -57.66 -75.79
CA SER A 117 -71.06 -58.90 -75.27
C SER A 117 -70.71 -59.22 -73.81
N TRP A 118 -69.57 -58.72 -73.32
CA TRP A 118 -69.17 -58.74 -71.92
C TRP A 118 -68.22 -57.57 -71.62
N VAL A 119 -68.11 -57.21 -70.35
CA VAL A 119 -67.08 -56.31 -69.80
C VAL A 119 -66.61 -56.91 -68.49
N ASP A 120 -65.31 -56.95 -68.25
CA ASP A 120 -64.74 -57.20 -66.92
C ASP A 120 -63.66 -56.17 -66.59
N LEU A 121 -63.43 -55.94 -65.30
CA LEU A 121 -62.52 -54.94 -64.76
C LEU A 121 -61.34 -55.63 -64.05
N PHE A 122 -60.13 -55.26 -64.42
CA PHE A 122 -58.89 -55.81 -63.85
C PHE A 122 -58.10 -54.71 -63.14
N GLU A 123 -57.92 -54.91 -61.83
CA GLU A 123 -57.05 -54.10 -60.99
C GLU A 123 -55.58 -54.46 -61.24
N GLY A 124 -54.72 -53.45 -61.24
CA GLY A 124 -53.29 -53.60 -61.40
C GLY A 124 -52.47 -52.59 -60.60
N LYS A 125 -51.22 -52.95 -60.33
CA LYS A 125 -50.23 -52.12 -59.64
C LYS A 125 -48.97 -52.01 -60.48
N VAL A 126 -48.54 -50.78 -60.77
CA VAL A 126 -47.18 -50.51 -61.27
C VAL A 126 -46.33 -50.13 -60.07
N ILE A 127 -45.45 -51.02 -59.62
CA ILE A 127 -44.44 -50.71 -58.59
C ILE A 127 -43.42 -49.79 -59.22
N ILE A 128 -43.17 -48.64 -58.59
CA ILE A 128 -42.22 -47.65 -59.08
C ILE A 128 -40.85 -47.96 -58.48
N LEU A 129 -39.90 -48.33 -59.34
CA LEU A 129 -38.53 -48.61 -58.97
C LEU A 129 -37.75 -47.29 -58.88
N ASP A 130 -37.14 -47.12 -57.72
CA ASP A 130 -36.28 -46.01 -57.33
C ASP A 130 -35.03 -45.86 -58.21
N ILE A 131 -34.67 -44.62 -58.53
CA ILE A 131 -33.43 -44.25 -59.23
C ILE A 131 -32.58 -43.36 -58.31
N ASN A 132 -31.24 -43.46 -58.40
CA ASN A 132 -30.30 -42.55 -57.75
C ASN A 132 -30.31 -41.15 -58.42
N ASP A 133 -31.43 -40.44 -58.28
CA ASP A 133 -31.81 -39.15 -58.90
C ASP A 133 -31.47 -37.96 -57.99
N ASN A 134 -31.68 -38.10 -56.67
CA ASN A 134 -31.31 -37.09 -55.68
C ASN A 134 -29.82 -37.21 -55.33
N THR A 135 -29.39 -36.62 -54.23
CA THR A 135 -27.98 -36.66 -53.76
C THR A 135 -27.99 -36.35 -52.28
N PRO A 136 -27.32 -37.14 -51.42
CA PRO A 136 -27.44 -36.97 -49.98
C PRO A 136 -26.86 -35.63 -49.54
N SER A 137 -27.62 -34.87 -48.77
CA SER A 137 -27.40 -33.43 -48.54
C SER A 137 -27.38 -33.05 -47.05
N PHE A 138 -26.41 -32.26 -46.62
CA PHE A 138 -26.36 -31.74 -45.25
C PHE A 138 -27.31 -30.55 -45.05
N PRO A 139 -27.88 -30.35 -43.84
CA PRO A 139 -28.78 -29.24 -43.54
C PRO A 139 -28.10 -27.85 -43.59
N SER A 140 -26.77 -27.81 -43.62
CA SER A 140 -25.96 -26.61 -43.86
C SER A 140 -24.62 -27.00 -44.48
N PRO A 141 -24.04 -26.20 -45.39
CA PRO A 141 -22.67 -26.41 -45.89
C PRO A 141 -21.59 -26.21 -44.82
N VAL A 142 -21.93 -25.56 -43.69
CA VAL A 142 -21.07 -25.44 -42.51
C VAL A 142 -21.83 -25.88 -41.27
N LEU A 143 -21.32 -26.91 -40.60
CA LEU A 143 -21.82 -27.44 -39.34
C LEU A 143 -20.92 -26.94 -38.20
N THR A 144 -21.49 -26.42 -37.12
CA THR A 144 -20.74 -25.90 -35.97
C THR A 144 -20.97 -26.76 -34.74
N LEU A 145 -19.90 -27.20 -34.10
CA LEU A 145 -19.94 -27.96 -32.84
C LEU A 145 -19.08 -27.26 -31.78
N SER A 146 -19.60 -27.09 -30.57
CA SER A 146 -18.83 -26.57 -29.43
C SER A 146 -18.44 -27.70 -28.50
N VAL A 147 -17.16 -27.77 -28.11
CA VAL A 147 -16.59 -28.84 -27.28
C VAL A 147 -15.70 -28.22 -26.20
N GLU A 148 -16.00 -28.47 -24.93
CA GLU A 148 -15.12 -28.08 -23.81
C GLU A 148 -13.79 -28.85 -23.87
N GLU A 149 -12.68 -28.20 -23.58
CA GLU A 149 -11.35 -28.84 -23.69
C GLU A 149 -11.09 -29.94 -22.66
N ASN A 150 -11.66 -29.80 -21.46
CA ASN A 150 -11.53 -30.76 -20.36
C ASN A 150 -12.24 -32.10 -20.62
N ARG A 151 -12.88 -32.28 -21.79
CA ARG A 151 -13.78 -33.41 -22.06
C ARG A 151 -12.98 -34.69 -22.25
N PRO A 152 -13.34 -35.78 -21.53
CA PRO A 152 -12.54 -36.99 -21.52
C PRO A 152 -12.49 -37.65 -22.90
N ILE A 153 -11.34 -38.26 -23.20
CA ILE A 153 -11.16 -39.11 -24.37
C ILE A 153 -12.23 -40.21 -24.34
N GLY A 154 -12.93 -40.40 -25.47
CA GLY A 154 -14.11 -41.25 -25.59
C GLY A 154 -15.45 -40.50 -25.50
N THR A 155 -15.47 -39.19 -25.22
CA THR A 155 -16.71 -38.40 -25.30
C THR A 155 -17.26 -38.40 -26.74
N LEU A 156 -18.57 -38.64 -26.87
CA LEU A 156 -19.31 -38.67 -28.12
C LEU A 156 -20.19 -37.44 -28.28
N TYR A 157 -20.20 -36.86 -29.49
CA TYR A 157 -21.10 -35.79 -29.91
C TYR A 157 -21.91 -36.23 -31.12
N LEU A 158 -23.24 -36.14 -31.04
CA LEU A 158 -24.10 -36.39 -32.20
C LEU A 158 -23.91 -35.27 -33.22
N LEU A 159 -23.69 -35.63 -34.49
CA LEU A 159 -23.65 -34.68 -35.60
C LEU A 159 -25.00 -34.64 -36.31
N PRO A 160 -25.39 -33.50 -36.93
CA PRO A 160 -26.56 -33.46 -37.79
C PRO A 160 -26.46 -34.49 -38.91
N THR A 161 -27.51 -35.28 -39.09
CA THR A 161 -27.65 -36.17 -40.25
C THR A 161 -27.75 -35.34 -41.53
N ALA A 162 -27.22 -35.90 -42.62
CA ALA A 162 -27.64 -35.53 -43.95
C ALA A 162 -29.01 -36.17 -44.24
N THR A 163 -29.75 -35.60 -45.19
CA THR A 163 -30.97 -36.20 -45.73
C THR A 163 -30.75 -36.58 -47.18
N ASP A 164 -31.28 -37.74 -47.54
CA ASP A 164 -31.47 -38.16 -48.92
C ASP A 164 -32.96 -38.42 -49.15
N ARG A 165 -33.35 -38.61 -50.40
CA ARG A 165 -34.74 -38.91 -50.78
C ARG A 165 -34.89 -40.22 -51.53
N ASP A 166 -33.81 -40.70 -52.14
CA ASP A 166 -33.76 -41.97 -52.83
C ASP A 166 -33.84 -43.13 -51.81
N PHE A 167 -34.46 -44.24 -52.19
CA PHE A 167 -34.91 -45.26 -51.23
C PHE A 167 -33.94 -46.44 -51.10
N GLY A 168 -33.92 -47.07 -49.92
CA GLY A 168 -33.19 -48.31 -49.67
C GLY A 168 -31.69 -48.19 -49.97
N ARG A 169 -31.24 -48.77 -51.09
CA ARG A 169 -29.82 -48.79 -51.47
C ARG A 169 -29.32 -47.46 -52.07
N ASN A 170 -30.19 -46.68 -52.73
CA ASN A 170 -29.78 -45.39 -53.29
C ASN A 170 -29.78 -44.27 -52.25
N GLY A 171 -30.33 -44.50 -51.05
CA GLY A 171 -30.16 -43.62 -49.90
C GLY A 171 -28.77 -43.74 -49.24
N ILE A 172 -28.63 -43.10 -48.07
CA ILE A 172 -27.35 -42.91 -47.37
C ILE A 172 -26.69 -44.24 -46.96
N GLU A 173 -25.61 -44.61 -47.66
CA GLU A 173 -24.77 -45.76 -47.30
C GLU A 173 -23.78 -45.40 -46.19
N ARG A 174 -23.09 -44.26 -46.31
CA ARG A 174 -21.88 -43.97 -45.52
C ARG A 174 -21.61 -42.47 -45.28
N TYR A 175 -21.12 -42.18 -44.08
CA TYR A 175 -20.43 -40.94 -43.76
C TYR A 175 -18.92 -41.18 -43.62
N GLU A 176 -18.12 -40.18 -43.96
CA GLU A 176 -16.66 -40.21 -43.87
C GLU A 176 -16.13 -38.87 -43.35
N LEU A 177 -15.15 -38.92 -42.45
CA LEU A 177 -14.42 -37.73 -42.00
C LEU A 177 -13.14 -37.58 -42.82
N ILE A 178 -13.16 -36.65 -43.77
CA ILE A 178 -11.98 -36.28 -44.56
C ILE A 178 -11.11 -35.35 -43.70
N GLN A 179 -9.87 -35.77 -43.48
CA GLN A 179 -8.86 -35.03 -42.76
C GLN A 179 -7.75 -34.66 -43.75
N ASP A 180 -7.41 -33.37 -43.84
CA ASP A 180 -6.33 -32.94 -44.73
C ASP A 180 -4.96 -33.33 -44.15
N GLY A 181 -4.41 -34.41 -44.71
CA GLY A 181 -2.98 -34.75 -44.61
C GLY A 181 -2.16 -33.67 -45.32
N GLY A 182 -1.82 -32.62 -44.58
CA GLY A 182 -1.41 -31.32 -45.14
C GLY A 182 -0.27 -31.33 -46.16
N GLU A 183 -0.44 -30.49 -47.17
CA GLU A 183 0.58 -29.94 -48.09
C GLU A 183 1.57 -30.91 -48.72
N ASN A 184 1.22 -31.38 -49.91
CA ASN A 184 2.12 -32.14 -50.80
C ASN A 184 3.18 -31.21 -51.45
N SER A 185 4.11 -30.70 -50.64
CA SER A 185 5.15 -29.73 -51.02
C SER A 185 6.21 -30.36 -51.93
N ARG A 186 5.88 -30.48 -53.22
CA ARG A 186 6.77 -30.99 -54.27
C ARG A 186 8.01 -30.10 -54.45
N ARG A 187 9.10 -30.43 -53.78
CA ARG A 187 10.45 -29.94 -54.14
C ARG A 187 11.26 -31.02 -54.85
N LEU A 188 12.00 -30.59 -55.86
CA LEU A 188 12.85 -31.44 -56.71
C LEU A 188 13.93 -32.14 -55.87
N GLY A 189 14.13 -33.44 -56.11
CA GLY A 189 15.21 -34.20 -55.52
C GLY A 189 16.54 -34.05 -56.27
N SER A 190 17.64 -34.11 -55.53
CA SER A 190 18.97 -34.47 -56.03
C SER A 190 19.72 -35.21 -54.90
N PRO A 191 20.47 -36.27 -55.19
CA PRO A 191 20.99 -37.18 -54.17
C PRO A 191 22.31 -36.69 -53.55
N GLY A 192 22.51 -36.97 -52.26
CA GLY A 192 23.75 -36.65 -51.54
C GLY A 192 23.87 -37.38 -50.20
N ASP A 193 24.77 -38.35 -50.18
CA ASP A 193 25.48 -38.99 -49.06
C ASP A 193 24.76 -39.56 -47.81
N SER A 194 25.24 -40.75 -47.45
CA SER A 194 24.89 -41.51 -46.26
C SER A 194 25.74 -41.14 -45.04
N TYR A 195 25.14 -41.09 -43.85
CA TYR A 195 25.86 -41.42 -42.61
C TYR A 195 24.96 -42.17 -41.63
N SER A 196 25.52 -43.17 -40.95
CA SER A 196 24.79 -44.06 -40.05
C SER A 196 24.71 -43.49 -38.62
N GLY A 197 23.50 -43.34 -38.10
CA GLY A 197 23.26 -42.86 -36.74
C GLY A 197 22.12 -43.63 -36.06
N LYS A 198 22.43 -44.50 -35.11
CA LYS A 198 21.42 -45.13 -34.24
C LYS A 198 20.82 -44.06 -33.31
N ARG A 199 19.60 -43.61 -33.61
CA ARG A 199 18.73 -42.93 -32.63
C ARG A 199 17.64 -43.89 -32.17
N ARG A 200 17.18 -43.73 -30.93
CA ARG A 200 15.98 -44.41 -30.44
C ARG A 200 14.78 -43.97 -31.29
N PHE A 201 13.89 -44.91 -31.58
CA PHE A 201 12.49 -44.56 -31.77
C PHE A 201 11.91 -44.25 -30.38
N GLU A 202 11.83 -42.97 -30.05
CA GLU A 202 10.70 -42.46 -29.28
C GLU A 202 9.65 -42.06 -30.32
N GLU A 203 8.42 -42.53 -30.15
CA GLU A 203 7.36 -42.35 -31.15
C GLU A 203 6.85 -40.91 -31.14
N GLY A 204 7.50 -40.05 -31.93
CA GLY A 204 6.98 -38.73 -32.25
C GLY A 204 5.61 -38.85 -32.91
N ALA A 205 4.56 -38.48 -32.18
CA ALA A 205 3.17 -38.70 -32.56
C ALA A 205 2.80 -38.00 -33.89
N SER A 206 2.87 -38.74 -34.99
CA SER A 206 2.58 -38.24 -36.33
C SER A 206 1.08 -38.10 -36.58
N ARG A 207 0.47 -37.11 -35.93
CA ARG A 207 -0.88 -36.57 -36.23
C ARG A 207 -1.95 -37.65 -36.46
N SER A 208 -2.20 -38.48 -35.44
CA SER A 208 -3.57 -38.95 -35.22
C SER A 208 -4.44 -37.73 -34.90
N SER A 209 -5.61 -37.62 -35.52
CA SER A 209 -6.56 -36.55 -35.19
C SER A 209 -7.07 -36.70 -33.76
N VAL A 210 -7.34 -35.58 -33.09
CA VAL A 210 -8.01 -35.58 -31.78
C VAL A 210 -9.50 -35.95 -31.86
N PHE A 211 -10.05 -36.02 -33.08
CA PHE A 211 -11.41 -36.47 -33.38
C PHE A 211 -11.43 -37.63 -34.38
N GLU A 212 -12.34 -38.58 -34.18
CA GLU A 212 -12.68 -39.64 -35.15
C GLU A 212 -14.20 -39.60 -35.39
N LEU A 213 -14.65 -40.14 -36.53
CA LEU A 213 -16.07 -40.29 -36.84
C LEU A 213 -16.48 -41.74 -36.62
N GLN A 214 -17.46 -41.94 -35.74
CA GLN A 214 -18.20 -43.18 -35.59
C GLN A 214 -19.57 -43.01 -36.28
N VAL A 215 -20.09 -44.07 -36.88
CA VAL A 215 -21.47 -44.11 -37.39
C VAL A 215 -22.21 -45.22 -36.64
N ALA A 216 -23.41 -44.92 -36.17
CA ALA A 216 -24.30 -45.89 -35.54
C ALA A 216 -25.55 -46.06 -36.41
N ASP A 217 -26.07 -47.27 -36.48
CA ASP A 217 -27.37 -47.55 -37.10
C ASP A 217 -28.49 -47.23 -36.10
N THR A 218 -29.55 -46.55 -36.54
CA THR A 218 -30.76 -46.34 -35.72
C THR A 218 -31.62 -47.60 -35.69
N THR A 219 -32.68 -47.61 -34.86
CA THR A 219 -33.68 -48.69 -34.85
C THR A 219 -34.37 -48.88 -36.21
N ASP A 220 -34.36 -47.82 -37.01
CA ASP A 220 -35.15 -47.69 -38.24
C ASP A 220 -34.25 -47.85 -39.49
N GLY A 221 -32.97 -48.18 -39.28
CA GLY A 221 -31.98 -48.46 -40.33
C GLY A 221 -31.16 -47.24 -40.80
N GLU A 222 -31.47 -46.03 -40.32
CA GLU A 222 -30.76 -44.82 -40.70
C GLU A 222 -29.33 -44.75 -40.14
N LYS A 223 -28.46 -44.01 -40.82
CA LYS A 223 -27.07 -43.79 -40.42
C LYS A 223 -26.95 -42.52 -39.57
N GLN A 224 -26.68 -42.65 -38.28
CA GLN A 224 -26.41 -41.52 -37.37
C GLN A 224 -24.89 -41.27 -37.22
N PRO A 225 -24.34 -40.15 -37.74
CA PRO A 225 -22.94 -39.77 -37.55
C PRO A 225 -22.67 -39.24 -36.13
N GLN A 226 -21.53 -39.60 -35.56
CA GLN A 226 -21.10 -39.22 -34.20
C GLN A 226 -19.60 -38.89 -34.19
N LEU A 227 -19.22 -37.75 -33.63
CA LEU A 227 -17.81 -37.38 -33.44
C LEU A 227 -17.32 -37.88 -32.09
N ILE A 228 -16.24 -38.66 -32.05
CA ILE A 228 -15.61 -39.15 -30.81
C ILE A 228 -14.28 -38.46 -30.56
N ILE A 229 -14.04 -38.01 -29.32
CA ILE A 229 -12.74 -37.48 -28.88
C ILE A 229 -11.75 -38.65 -28.73
N LYS A 230 -10.57 -38.53 -29.36
CA LYS A 230 -9.46 -39.51 -29.31
C LYS A 230 -8.18 -39.00 -28.65
N GLY A 231 -7.98 -37.68 -28.61
CA GLY A 231 -6.85 -37.04 -27.94
C GLY A 231 -7.33 -36.02 -26.91
N ALA A 232 -6.44 -35.56 -26.03
CA ALA A 232 -6.74 -34.40 -25.21
C ALA A 232 -6.97 -33.15 -26.09
N LEU A 233 -7.80 -32.23 -25.58
CA LEU A 233 -8.03 -30.92 -26.16
C LEU A 233 -7.43 -29.86 -25.23
N ASP A 234 -7.01 -28.74 -25.81
CA ASP A 234 -6.19 -27.69 -25.20
C ASP A 234 -6.41 -26.44 -26.07
N ARG A 235 -7.17 -25.46 -25.56
CA ARG A 235 -7.62 -24.28 -26.32
C ARG A 235 -6.48 -23.26 -26.48
N GLU A 236 -5.58 -23.17 -25.50
CA GLU A 236 -4.39 -22.32 -25.54
C GLU A 236 -3.44 -22.77 -26.66
N GLN A 237 -3.37 -24.08 -26.92
CA GLN A 237 -2.67 -24.65 -28.08
C GLN A 237 -3.49 -24.56 -29.37
N ARG A 238 -4.81 -24.81 -29.31
CA ARG A 238 -5.68 -24.77 -30.50
C ARG A 238 -7.17 -24.55 -30.20
N ASP A 239 -7.64 -23.34 -30.45
CA ASP A 239 -9.05 -22.92 -30.27
C ASP A 239 -10.09 -23.59 -31.19
N SER A 240 -9.66 -24.15 -32.34
CA SER A 240 -10.61 -24.58 -33.37
C SER A 240 -10.04 -25.59 -34.36
N TYR A 241 -10.92 -26.49 -34.82
CA TYR A 241 -10.63 -27.50 -35.83
C TYR A 241 -11.62 -27.38 -36.97
N GLU A 242 -11.10 -27.40 -38.19
CA GLU A 242 -11.90 -27.41 -39.42
C GLU A 242 -11.71 -28.79 -40.08
N LEU A 243 -12.80 -29.52 -40.22
CA LEU A 243 -12.84 -30.91 -40.70
C LEU A 243 -13.85 -31.00 -41.84
N THR A 244 -13.64 -31.88 -42.81
CA THR A 244 -14.59 -32.05 -43.93
C THR A 244 -15.38 -33.34 -43.74
N LEU A 245 -16.69 -33.21 -43.50
CA LEU A 245 -17.59 -34.35 -43.40
C LEU A 245 -18.17 -34.65 -44.79
N ARG A 246 -17.97 -35.87 -45.30
CA ARG A 246 -18.57 -36.36 -46.55
C ARG A 246 -19.72 -37.32 -46.23
N VAL A 247 -20.80 -37.23 -46.99
CA VAL A 247 -21.86 -38.24 -47.05
C VAL A 247 -21.94 -38.80 -48.47
N ARG A 248 -22.30 -40.08 -48.60
CA ARG A 248 -22.43 -40.79 -49.87
C ARG A 248 -23.49 -41.90 -49.79
N ASP A 249 -24.23 -42.04 -50.87
CA ASP A 249 -25.19 -43.11 -51.17
C ASP A 249 -24.54 -44.42 -51.66
N GLY A 250 -25.35 -45.49 -51.69
CA GLY A 250 -24.96 -46.83 -52.14
C GLY A 250 -25.31 -47.16 -53.60
N GLY A 251 -25.80 -46.18 -54.37
CA GLY A 251 -26.23 -46.35 -55.75
C GLY A 251 -25.08 -46.53 -56.75
N ASP A 252 -25.42 -46.67 -58.04
CA ASP A 252 -24.44 -46.85 -59.12
C ASP A 252 -24.85 -46.04 -60.38
N PRO A 253 -24.13 -44.95 -60.73
CA PRO A 253 -22.96 -44.41 -60.04
C PRO A 253 -23.31 -43.83 -58.66
N PRO A 254 -22.42 -43.93 -57.66
CA PRO A 254 -22.64 -43.35 -56.34
C PRO A 254 -22.40 -41.84 -56.35
N ARG A 255 -23.25 -41.09 -55.64
CA ARG A 255 -23.21 -39.63 -55.53
C ARG A 255 -22.66 -39.27 -54.13
N SER A 256 -22.46 -37.98 -53.86
CA SER A 256 -21.94 -37.52 -52.55
C SER A 256 -22.03 -36.01 -52.39
N SER A 257 -22.13 -35.54 -51.14
CA SER A 257 -21.92 -34.14 -50.78
C SER A 257 -20.95 -34.00 -49.61
N GLN A 258 -20.54 -32.77 -49.33
CA GLN A 258 -19.58 -32.44 -48.28
C GLN A 258 -20.04 -31.19 -47.50
N ALA A 259 -19.79 -31.17 -46.20
CA ALA A 259 -19.96 -30.00 -45.34
C ALA A 259 -18.72 -29.79 -44.47
N ILE A 260 -18.43 -28.54 -44.16
CA ILE A 260 -17.33 -28.17 -43.26
C ILE A 260 -17.84 -28.27 -41.82
N LEU A 261 -17.28 -29.20 -41.04
CA LEU A 261 -17.48 -29.29 -39.61
C LEU A 261 -16.45 -28.43 -38.89
N ARG A 262 -16.88 -27.25 -38.42
CA ARG A 262 -16.09 -26.37 -37.54
C ARG A 262 -16.34 -26.77 -36.09
N VAL A 263 -15.35 -27.41 -35.48
CA VAL A 263 -15.35 -27.69 -34.04
C VAL A 263 -14.65 -26.52 -33.33
N MET A 264 -15.40 -25.80 -32.51
CA MET A 264 -14.89 -24.73 -31.65
C MET A 264 -14.59 -25.32 -30.27
N ILE A 265 -13.37 -25.10 -29.77
CA ILE A 265 -12.99 -25.49 -28.43
C ILE A 265 -13.43 -24.38 -27.47
N THR A 266 -14.28 -24.73 -26.50
CA THR A 266 -14.79 -23.77 -25.51
C THR A 266 -13.99 -23.82 -24.22
N ASP A 267 -13.58 -22.64 -23.81
CA ASP A 267 -12.72 -22.33 -22.67
C ASP A 267 -13.26 -22.85 -21.33
N VAL A 268 -12.35 -23.46 -20.55
CA VAL A 268 -12.52 -23.91 -19.17
C VAL A 268 -11.52 -23.15 -18.31
N ASN A 269 -11.86 -22.86 -17.04
CA ASN A 269 -10.92 -22.22 -16.11
C ASN A 269 -9.80 -23.23 -15.74
N ASP A 270 -8.81 -23.39 -16.61
CA ASP A 270 -7.79 -24.45 -16.65
C ASP A 270 -6.41 -23.91 -16.21
N ASN A 271 -6.04 -22.73 -16.69
CA ASN A 271 -4.82 -22.07 -16.26
C ASN A 271 -5.03 -21.39 -14.90
N SER A 272 -4.24 -20.39 -14.57
CA SER A 272 -4.35 -19.57 -13.36
C SER A 272 -3.51 -18.32 -13.58
N PRO A 273 -3.87 -17.17 -12.97
CA PRO A 273 -3.11 -15.95 -13.15
C PRO A 273 -1.65 -16.19 -12.74
N ARG A 274 -0.69 -15.56 -13.42
CA ARG A 274 0.73 -15.63 -13.07
C ARG A 274 1.32 -14.24 -12.98
N PHE A 275 1.85 -13.87 -11.82
CA PHE A 275 2.62 -12.63 -11.68
C PHE A 275 3.92 -12.70 -12.48
N GLU A 276 4.33 -11.58 -13.08
CA GLU A 276 5.63 -11.46 -13.76
C GLU A 276 6.83 -11.62 -12.81
N LYS A 277 6.60 -11.41 -11.51
CA LYS A 277 7.61 -11.55 -10.44
C LYS A 277 6.97 -12.13 -9.18
N SER A 278 7.67 -13.04 -8.51
CA SER A 278 7.28 -13.51 -7.17
C SER A 278 7.51 -12.47 -6.07
N VAL A 279 8.41 -11.51 -6.31
CA VAL A 279 8.68 -10.37 -5.43
C VAL A 279 8.71 -9.07 -6.23
N TYR A 280 7.96 -8.06 -5.77
CA TYR A 280 8.01 -6.69 -6.26
C TYR A 280 8.64 -5.82 -5.17
N GLU A 281 9.79 -5.22 -5.47
CA GLU A 281 10.48 -4.31 -4.56
C GLU A 281 10.36 -2.88 -5.08
N ALA A 282 10.08 -1.93 -4.17
CA ALA A 282 10.00 -0.51 -4.47
C ALA A 282 10.42 0.34 -3.27
N ASP A 283 10.73 1.59 -3.56
CA ASP A 283 11.17 2.62 -2.62
C ASP A 283 10.15 3.77 -2.63
N LEU A 284 9.78 4.30 -1.46
CA LEU A 284 8.76 5.34 -1.31
C LEU A 284 9.16 6.40 -0.27
N PRO A 285 9.30 7.69 -0.63
CA PRO A 285 9.42 8.79 0.32
C PRO A 285 8.20 8.87 1.24
N GLU A 286 8.42 8.97 2.55
CA GLU A 286 7.34 8.97 3.54
C GLU A 286 6.36 10.14 3.41
N ASN A 287 6.88 11.32 3.04
CA ASN A 287 6.10 12.52 2.79
C ASN A 287 5.19 12.45 1.55
N SER A 288 5.16 11.32 0.83
CA SER A 288 4.33 11.08 -0.34
C SER A 288 2.84 11.35 -0.09
N SER A 289 2.25 12.19 -0.93
CA SER A 289 0.83 12.51 -0.90
C SER A 289 -0.08 11.30 -1.14
N PRO A 290 -1.24 11.21 -0.46
CA PRO A 290 -2.32 10.31 -0.86
C PRO A 290 -2.66 10.44 -2.35
N GLY A 291 -2.76 9.31 -3.04
CA GLY A 291 -2.91 9.21 -4.49
C GLY A 291 -1.60 9.01 -5.26
N SER A 292 -0.42 9.19 -4.64
CA SER A 292 0.86 8.93 -5.32
C SER A 292 0.98 7.46 -5.75
N PRO A 293 1.32 7.18 -7.03
CA PRO A 293 1.56 5.82 -7.50
C PRO A 293 2.90 5.29 -6.98
N ILE A 294 2.94 4.00 -6.63
CA ILE A 294 4.12 3.32 -6.07
C ILE A 294 4.72 2.38 -7.11
N LEU A 295 3.92 1.40 -7.55
CA LEU A 295 4.29 0.43 -8.58
C LEU A 295 3.03 -0.13 -9.23
N GLN A 296 3.17 -0.71 -10.43
CA GLN A 296 2.12 -1.52 -11.04
C GLN A 296 2.46 -3.01 -10.86
N LEU A 297 1.53 -3.75 -10.26
CA LEU A 297 1.53 -5.21 -10.28
C LEU A 297 1.05 -5.68 -11.66
N LYS A 298 1.66 -6.75 -12.17
CA LYS A 298 1.29 -7.30 -13.47
C LYS A 298 1.26 -8.82 -13.41
N ALA A 299 0.11 -9.37 -13.73
CA ALA A 299 -0.11 -10.79 -13.93
C ALA A 299 -0.73 -11.03 -15.32
N THR A 300 -0.58 -12.25 -15.80
CA THR A 300 -1.16 -12.72 -17.07
C THR A 300 -1.86 -14.05 -16.85
N ASP A 301 -2.98 -14.25 -17.53
CA ASP A 301 -3.65 -15.54 -17.66
C ASP A 301 -3.66 -15.96 -19.14
N ALA A 302 -3.87 -17.25 -19.41
CA ALA A 302 -3.95 -17.81 -20.75
C ALA A 302 -5.39 -18.11 -21.19
N ASP A 303 -6.29 -18.33 -20.22
CA ASP A 303 -7.73 -18.55 -20.42
C ASP A 303 -8.41 -17.29 -21.02
N VAL A 304 -9.61 -17.44 -21.58
CA VAL A 304 -10.33 -16.38 -22.32
C VAL A 304 -11.59 -15.89 -21.60
N GLY A 305 -11.96 -14.63 -21.87
CA GLY A 305 -13.21 -14.06 -21.37
C GLY A 305 -13.17 -13.80 -19.86
N VAL A 306 -14.03 -14.49 -19.10
CA VAL A 306 -14.11 -14.33 -17.63
C VAL A 306 -13.07 -15.17 -16.88
N ASN A 307 -12.67 -16.31 -17.45
CA ASN A 307 -11.62 -17.15 -16.90
C ASN A 307 -10.26 -16.43 -17.03
N GLY A 308 -10.00 -15.77 -18.17
CA GLY A 308 -8.85 -14.88 -18.32
C GLY A 308 -8.92 -13.53 -17.58
N GLN A 309 -10.02 -13.18 -16.89
CA GLN A 309 -10.21 -11.84 -16.34
C GLN A 309 -9.67 -11.69 -14.91
N ILE A 310 -8.45 -11.17 -14.81
CA ILE A 310 -7.73 -10.96 -13.55
C ILE A 310 -8.31 -9.80 -12.71
N GLU A 311 -8.44 -10.03 -11.41
CA GLU A 311 -8.57 -9.03 -10.36
C GLU A 311 -7.37 -9.07 -9.39
N TYR A 312 -6.85 -7.90 -9.03
CA TYR A 312 -5.75 -7.73 -8.07
C TYR A 312 -6.27 -7.40 -6.67
N VAL A 313 -5.95 -8.20 -5.66
CA VAL A 313 -6.44 -8.00 -4.28
C VAL A 313 -5.32 -8.13 -3.24
N PHE A 314 -5.44 -7.42 -2.12
CA PHE A 314 -4.60 -7.65 -0.95
C PHE A 314 -4.87 -9.05 -0.38
N GLY A 315 -3.81 -9.85 -0.20
CA GLY A 315 -3.87 -11.18 0.40
C GLY A 315 -3.89 -11.12 1.93
N ALA A 316 -3.02 -11.90 2.56
CA ALA A 316 -2.74 -11.86 4.00
C ALA A 316 -1.93 -10.61 4.42
N ALA A 317 -2.31 -9.44 3.88
CA ALA A 317 -1.81 -8.14 4.31
C ALA A 317 -2.50 -7.73 5.62
N THR A 318 -1.72 -7.14 6.53
CA THR A 318 -2.19 -6.61 7.81
C THR A 318 -3.21 -5.47 7.62
N GLU A 319 -3.99 -5.17 8.66
CA GLU A 319 -4.86 -3.98 8.64
C GLU A 319 -4.07 -2.69 8.41
N SER A 320 -2.84 -2.57 8.91
CA SER A 320 -1.99 -1.40 8.67
C SER A 320 -1.76 -1.15 7.18
N VAL A 321 -1.40 -2.18 6.40
CA VAL A 321 -1.24 -2.05 4.94
C VAL A 321 -2.54 -1.63 4.27
N ARG A 322 -3.68 -2.19 4.68
CA ARG A 322 -5.02 -1.86 4.13
C ARG A 322 -5.51 -0.45 4.51
N ARG A 323 -4.92 0.18 5.54
CA ARG A 323 -5.17 1.58 5.92
C ARG A 323 -4.24 2.54 5.18
N LEU A 324 -2.97 2.17 5.00
CA LEU A 324 -1.94 3.03 4.42
C LEU A 324 -1.92 3.03 2.88
N LEU A 325 -2.25 1.90 2.24
CA LEU A 325 -2.11 1.70 0.79
C LEU A 325 -3.43 1.32 0.11
N ARG A 326 -3.58 1.73 -1.16
CA ARG A 326 -4.66 1.31 -2.06
C ARG A 326 -4.08 0.54 -3.24
N LEU A 327 -4.64 -0.63 -3.51
CA LEU A 327 -4.44 -1.41 -4.74
C LEU A 327 -5.69 -1.24 -5.62
N ASP A 328 -5.50 -0.94 -6.90
CA ASP A 328 -6.58 -0.94 -7.89
C ASP A 328 -6.82 -2.36 -8.43
N GLU A 329 -8.06 -2.83 -8.28
CA GLU A 329 -8.44 -4.22 -8.58
C GLU A 329 -8.35 -4.56 -10.08
N SER A 330 -8.44 -3.56 -10.96
CA SER A 330 -8.50 -3.76 -12.42
C SER A 330 -7.17 -3.54 -13.13
N THR A 331 -6.35 -2.63 -12.62
CA THR A 331 -5.09 -2.21 -13.27
C THR A 331 -3.84 -2.70 -12.55
N GLY A 332 -3.96 -3.21 -11.33
CA GLY A 332 -2.81 -3.62 -10.50
C GLY A 332 -1.98 -2.45 -9.94
N TRP A 333 -2.42 -1.19 -10.11
CA TRP A 333 -1.71 -0.03 -9.56
C TRP A 333 -1.79 0.00 -8.04
N LEU A 334 -0.63 -0.05 -7.39
CA LEU A 334 -0.46 0.21 -5.97
C LEU A 334 -0.17 1.71 -5.76
N SER A 335 -0.85 2.33 -4.80
CA SER A 335 -0.81 3.77 -4.52
C SER A 335 -0.92 4.06 -3.02
N VAL A 336 -0.45 5.24 -2.62
CA VAL A 336 -0.59 5.75 -1.25
C VAL A 336 -2.05 6.11 -0.95
N LEU A 337 -2.61 5.65 0.17
CA LEU A 337 -3.97 5.98 0.61
C LEU A 337 -3.98 6.98 1.79
N HIS A 338 -3.05 6.82 2.74
CA HIS A 338 -2.77 7.78 3.81
C HIS A 338 -1.26 8.01 3.90
N ARG A 339 -0.86 9.11 4.56
CA ARG A 339 0.56 9.38 4.86
C ARG A 339 1.17 8.20 5.61
N ILE A 340 2.45 7.95 5.37
CA ILE A 340 3.26 6.96 6.07
C ILE A 340 4.32 7.74 6.87
N ASP A 341 4.61 7.27 8.07
CA ASP A 341 5.63 7.78 8.99
C ASP A 341 6.71 6.68 9.06
N ARG A 342 7.96 7.02 8.73
CA ARG A 342 9.06 6.07 8.68
C ARG A 342 9.57 5.70 10.08
N GLU A 343 9.47 6.61 11.04
CA GLU A 343 9.87 6.39 12.44
C GLU A 343 8.90 5.45 13.14
N GLU A 344 7.66 5.33 12.65
CA GLU A 344 6.74 4.23 12.95
C GLU A 344 7.06 2.97 12.12
N VAL A 345 7.19 3.07 10.79
CA VAL A 345 7.37 1.90 9.90
C VAL A 345 8.33 2.13 8.71
N SER A 346 9.57 1.66 8.83
CA SER A 346 10.59 1.79 7.78
C SER A 346 10.52 0.76 6.62
N GLN A 347 9.82 -0.37 6.76
CA GLN A 347 9.53 -1.29 5.66
C GLN A 347 8.14 -1.93 5.80
N LEU A 348 7.35 -1.89 4.72
CA LEU A 348 6.10 -2.64 4.59
C LEU A 348 6.33 -3.88 3.71
N ARG A 349 6.10 -5.07 4.26
CA ARG A 349 6.18 -6.36 3.55
C ARG A 349 4.84 -7.09 3.63
N PHE A 350 4.23 -7.38 2.48
CA PHE A 350 2.89 -7.99 2.43
C PHE A 350 2.65 -8.80 1.16
N THR A 351 1.65 -9.69 1.21
CA THR A 351 1.26 -10.52 0.06
C THR A 351 0.10 -9.88 -0.70
N VAL A 352 0.22 -9.85 -2.03
CA VAL A 352 -0.83 -9.51 -2.98
C VAL A 352 -1.21 -10.75 -3.78
N MET A 353 -2.45 -10.80 -4.29
CA MET A 353 -2.97 -11.94 -5.03
C MET A 353 -3.59 -11.46 -6.34
N ALA A 354 -3.37 -12.22 -7.41
CA ALA A 354 -4.10 -12.09 -8.66
C ALA A 354 -5.06 -13.29 -8.69
N ARG A 355 -6.37 -13.03 -8.87
CA ARG A 355 -7.40 -14.06 -9.03
C ARG A 355 -8.10 -13.85 -10.37
N ASP A 356 -8.53 -14.91 -11.02
CA ASP A 356 -9.46 -14.83 -12.13
C ASP A 356 -10.92 -14.66 -11.64
N ARG A 357 -11.84 -14.53 -12.61
CA ARG A 357 -13.30 -14.53 -12.41
C ARG A 357 -13.96 -15.84 -12.88
N GLY A 358 -13.18 -16.89 -13.11
CA GLY A 358 -13.71 -18.21 -13.46
C GLY A 358 -14.38 -18.92 -12.28
N GLN A 359 -14.93 -20.11 -12.53
CA GLN A 359 -15.64 -20.90 -11.52
C GLN A 359 -15.21 -22.38 -11.56
N PRO A 360 -14.56 -22.92 -10.52
CA PRO A 360 -14.05 -22.20 -9.33
C PRO A 360 -12.92 -21.23 -9.71
N PRO A 361 -12.80 -20.07 -9.03
CA PRO A 361 -11.74 -19.12 -9.32
C PRO A 361 -10.39 -19.64 -8.83
N LYS A 362 -9.34 -19.39 -9.59
CA LYS A 362 -7.95 -19.73 -9.25
C LYS A 362 -7.18 -18.44 -8.91
N MET A 363 -5.93 -18.60 -8.49
CA MET A 363 -5.09 -17.47 -8.04
C MET A 363 -3.61 -17.79 -7.92
N ASP A 364 -2.80 -16.75 -8.04
CA ASP A 364 -1.37 -16.71 -7.71
C ASP A 364 -1.07 -15.58 -6.71
N LYS A 365 0.12 -15.59 -6.11
CA LYS A 365 0.50 -14.73 -4.99
C LYS A 365 1.93 -14.21 -5.13
N ALA A 366 2.09 -12.89 -5.12
CA ALA A 366 3.38 -12.22 -5.06
C ALA A 366 3.58 -11.49 -3.71
N THR A 367 4.84 -11.27 -3.35
CA THR A 367 5.21 -10.45 -2.18
C THR A 367 5.59 -9.04 -2.64
N VAL A 368 5.02 -8.02 -2.01
CA VAL A 368 5.49 -6.64 -2.14
C VAL A 368 6.43 -6.33 -0.97
N VAL A 369 7.56 -5.70 -1.27
CA VAL A 369 8.51 -5.15 -0.31
C VAL A 369 8.66 -3.67 -0.62
N LEU A 370 8.17 -2.83 0.29
CA LEU A 370 8.18 -1.38 0.14
C LEU A 370 9.09 -0.79 1.22
N ASN A 371 10.24 -0.27 0.82
CA ASN A 371 11.16 0.42 1.72
C ASN A 371 10.71 1.89 1.81
N ILE A 372 10.49 2.38 3.02
CA ILE A 372 10.17 3.78 3.23
C ILE A 372 11.49 4.56 3.28
N LYS A 373 11.58 5.63 2.49
CA LYS A 373 12.74 6.52 2.43
C LYS A 373 12.57 7.68 3.39
N ASP A 374 13.68 7.94 4.06
CA ASP A 374 13.89 8.97 5.05
C ASP A 374 13.90 10.35 4.38
N GLU A 375 12.99 11.21 4.79
CA GLU A 375 12.91 12.61 4.39
C GLU A 375 13.16 13.47 5.64
N ASN A 376 13.86 14.60 5.51
CA ASN A 376 14.31 15.39 6.66
C ASN A 376 13.16 16.22 7.26
N ASP A 377 12.28 15.61 8.07
CA ASP A 377 11.05 16.23 8.58
C ASP A 377 10.90 16.24 10.12
N ASN A 378 11.72 15.51 10.87
CA ASN A 378 11.90 15.75 12.30
C ASN A 378 12.88 16.93 12.54
N VAL A 379 12.89 17.47 13.76
CA VAL A 379 13.85 18.50 14.18
C VAL A 379 14.71 17.99 15.35
N PRO A 380 15.99 18.40 15.46
CA PRO A 380 16.85 17.96 16.56
C PRO A 380 16.24 18.25 17.93
N ALA A 381 16.00 17.24 18.75
CA ALA A 381 15.47 17.42 20.10
C ALA A 381 16.61 17.71 21.09
N ILE A 382 16.55 18.83 21.82
CA ILE A 382 17.56 19.24 22.82
C ILE A 382 16.98 19.06 24.23
N GLU A 383 17.50 18.09 24.98
CA GLU A 383 17.23 17.93 26.42
C GLU A 383 18.38 18.47 27.28
N ILE A 384 18.06 19.24 28.31
CA ILE A 384 19.03 19.75 29.30
C ILE A 384 18.74 19.08 30.64
N ARG A 385 19.69 18.28 31.13
CA ARG A 385 19.55 17.45 32.35
C ARG A 385 20.55 17.87 33.43
N LYS A 386 20.10 17.87 34.69
CA LYS A 386 20.95 18.11 35.86
C LYS A 386 22.06 17.06 35.96
N ILE A 387 23.28 17.51 36.30
CA ILE A 387 24.40 16.67 36.72
C ILE A 387 25.09 17.24 37.95
N GLY A 388 25.89 16.41 38.63
CA GLY A 388 26.77 16.84 39.71
C GLY A 388 26.03 17.51 40.88
N ARG A 389 26.65 18.58 41.40
CA ARG A 389 26.19 19.28 42.62
C ARG A 389 25.33 20.51 42.34
N ILE A 390 25.55 21.17 41.21
CA ILE A 390 24.85 22.41 40.81
C ILE A 390 23.33 22.20 40.83
N PHE A 391 22.61 23.20 41.35
CA PHE A 391 21.16 23.11 41.44
C PHE A 391 20.53 23.54 40.11
N LEU A 392 20.07 22.57 39.33
CA LEU A 392 19.31 22.80 38.10
C LEU A 392 17.88 22.29 38.28
N LYS A 393 16.89 23.17 38.05
CA LYS A 393 15.45 22.89 38.09
C LYS A 393 14.72 23.83 37.13
N ASP A 394 13.68 23.35 36.43
CA ASP A 394 12.77 24.15 35.60
C ASP A 394 13.47 25.11 34.61
N GLY A 395 14.54 24.65 33.95
CA GLY A 395 15.32 25.46 32.99
C GLY A 395 16.24 26.51 33.63
N THR A 396 16.35 26.57 34.96
CA THR A 396 17.26 27.45 35.70
C THR A 396 18.35 26.65 36.40
N ALA A 397 19.60 27.11 36.33
CA ALA A 397 20.73 26.59 37.09
C ALA A 397 21.32 27.68 38.00
N ASN A 398 21.51 27.37 39.28
CA ASN A 398 22.16 28.26 40.24
C ASN A 398 23.62 27.83 40.40
N VAL A 399 24.56 28.73 40.07
CA VAL A 399 26.01 28.46 40.03
C VAL A 399 26.72 29.58 40.79
N ALA A 400 27.45 29.25 41.86
CA ALA A 400 28.24 30.24 42.60
C ALA A 400 29.36 30.83 41.72
N GLU A 401 29.78 32.08 41.97
CA GLU A 401 30.82 32.70 41.14
C GLU A 401 32.23 32.15 41.38
N ASP A 402 32.51 31.69 42.63
CA ASP A 402 33.73 30.99 43.04
C ASP A 402 33.96 29.65 42.30
N VAL A 403 33.05 29.28 41.39
CA VAL A 403 33.14 28.11 40.56
C VAL A 403 34.39 28.15 39.68
N VAL A 404 35.22 27.11 39.82
CA VAL A 404 36.43 26.97 39.00
C VAL A 404 36.04 26.87 37.52
N VAL A 405 36.79 27.55 36.66
CA VAL A 405 36.67 27.44 35.19
C VAL A 405 36.76 25.97 34.77
N ASP A 406 36.01 25.58 33.74
CA ASP A 406 35.82 24.20 33.28
C ASP A 406 34.98 23.30 34.22
N THR A 407 34.15 23.88 35.09
CA THR A 407 33.19 23.11 35.90
C THR A 407 31.94 22.75 35.09
N PRO A 408 31.50 21.47 35.06
CA PRO A 408 30.30 21.05 34.34
C PRO A 408 29.00 21.40 35.09
N ILE A 409 28.15 22.19 34.44
CA ILE A 409 26.87 22.73 34.92
C ILE A 409 25.71 21.77 34.61
N ALA A 410 25.62 21.32 33.36
CA ALA A 410 24.49 20.56 32.82
C ALA A 410 24.95 19.50 31.80
N LEU A 411 24.18 18.43 31.67
CA LEU A 411 24.29 17.47 30.57
C LEU A 411 23.27 17.84 29.50
N VAL A 412 23.76 18.22 28.33
CA VAL A 412 22.95 18.49 27.14
C VAL A 412 22.94 17.22 26.30
N GLN A 413 21.76 16.68 26.05
CA GLN A 413 21.56 15.54 25.15
C GLN A 413 20.82 16.06 23.92
N VAL A 414 21.36 15.80 22.74
CA VAL A 414 20.72 16.17 21.47
C VAL A 414 20.50 14.92 20.66
N SER A 415 19.27 14.69 20.23
CA SER A 415 18.90 13.53 19.45
C SER A 415 17.97 13.89 18.31
N ASP A 416 18.24 13.33 17.13
CA ASP A 416 17.28 13.30 16.04
C ASP A 416 16.61 11.93 15.90
N ARG A 417 15.51 11.89 15.16
CA ARG A 417 14.77 10.67 14.83
C ARG A 417 15.07 10.18 13.41
N ASP A 418 15.42 11.09 12.52
CA ASP A 418 15.78 10.82 11.11
C ASP A 418 17.04 9.94 10.97
N GLN A 419 17.29 9.42 9.77
CA GLN A 419 18.34 8.44 9.47
C GLN A 419 19.39 8.96 8.47
N GLY A 420 20.61 8.44 8.59
CA GLY A 420 21.70 8.86 7.73
C GLY A 420 22.05 10.32 8.02
N GLN A 421 22.28 11.13 6.99
CA GLN A 421 22.70 12.53 7.14
C GLN A 421 21.62 13.40 7.79
N ASN A 422 20.35 13.12 7.50
CA ASN A 422 19.22 13.83 8.09
C ASN A 422 19.28 13.75 9.63
N GLY A 423 19.60 12.58 10.18
CA GLY A 423 19.79 12.42 11.62
C GLY A 423 21.08 13.02 12.21
N VAL A 424 22.06 13.51 11.44
CA VAL A 424 23.39 13.91 11.98
C VAL A 424 23.34 15.32 12.58
N VAL A 425 23.13 15.39 13.89
CA VAL A 425 23.06 16.66 14.63
C VAL A 425 24.44 17.30 14.87
N THR A 426 24.49 18.63 14.80
CA THR A 426 25.59 19.49 15.26
C THR A 426 25.05 20.46 16.29
N CYS A 427 25.86 20.86 17.28
CA CYS A 427 25.37 21.58 18.46
C CYS A 427 26.34 22.69 18.89
N THR A 428 25.82 23.89 19.18
CA THR A 428 26.61 25.07 19.55
C THR A 428 25.93 25.87 20.67
N VAL A 429 26.72 26.67 21.39
CA VAL A 429 26.21 27.77 22.23
C VAL A 429 26.18 29.03 21.37
N VAL A 430 25.14 29.85 21.52
CA VAL A 430 24.98 31.11 20.79
C VAL A 430 25.02 32.30 21.75
N GLY A 431 25.82 33.30 21.39
CA GLY A 431 26.06 34.51 22.19
C GLY A 431 27.49 34.57 22.72
N ASP A 432 27.91 35.76 23.16
CA ASP A 432 29.16 35.97 23.88
C ASP A 432 28.88 35.74 25.38
N VAL A 433 29.10 34.51 25.84
CA VAL A 433 28.78 34.06 27.20
C VAL A 433 29.89 33.16 27.75
N PRO A 434 30.14 33.14 29.08
CA PRO A 434 31.25 32.40 29.69
C PRO A 434 30.98 30.88 29.81
N PHE A 435 30.35 30.27 28.80
CA PHE A 435 30.01 28.84 28.78
C PHE A 435 30.31 28.18 27.44
N GLN A 436 30.68 26.89 27.47
CA GLN A 436 31.04 26.10 26.29
C GLN A 436 30.50 24.67 26.38
N LEU A 437 30.23 24.05 25.23
CA LEU A 437 29.88 22.62 25.15
C LEU A 437 31.14 21.78 24.89
N LYS A 438 31.37 20.79 25.75
CA LYS A 438 32.40 19.75 25.58
C LYS A 438 31.74 18.39 25.32
N PRO A 439 32.20 17.56 24.36
CA PRO A 439 31.66 16.21 24.17
C PRO A 439 31.75 15.38 25.45
N ALA A 440 30.64 14.77 25.86
CA ALA A 440 30.56 13.97 27.07
C ALA A 440 31.08 12.53 26.88
N SER A 441 31.18 12.07 25.63
CA SER A 441 31.73 10.76 25.27
C SER A 441 32.05 10.70 23.77
N GLU A 442 33.24 10.22 23.40
CA GLU A 442 33.60 9.83 22.03
C GLU A 442 32.96 8.47 21.69
N MET A 443 31.64 8.42 21.62
CA MET A 443 30.91 7.23 21.14
C MET A 443 30.86 7.22 19.61
N GLU A 444 31.84 6.55 18.99
CA GLU A 444 31.77 6.15 17.59
C GLU A 444 30.56 5.22 17.39
N GLY A 445 29.44 5.74 16.87
CA GLY A 445 28.25 4.96 16.57
C GLY A 445 26.99 5.79 16.37
N GLU A 446 26.46 6.41 17.44
CA GLU A 446 25.18 7.13 17.42
C GLU A 446 25.34 8.58 16.93
N GLN A 447 25.57 8.78 15.62
CA GLN A 447 25.70 10.14 15.05
C GLN A 447 24.43 10.99 15.22
N ASN A 448 23.26 10.36 15.41
CA ASN A 448 21.98 11.00 15.72
C ASN A 448 21.68 11.14 17.22
N LYS A 449 22.60 10.81 18.14
CA LYS A 449 22.42 11.01 19.60
C LYS A 449 23.71 11.48 20.26
N LYS A 450 23.94 12.79 20.25
CA LYS A 450 25.14 13.40 20.84
C LYS A 450 24.89 13.88 22.26
N LYS A 451 25.94 13.81 23.09
CA LYS A 451 25.91 14.17 24.51
C LYS A 451 27.05 15.13 24.77
N TYR A 452 26.75 16.26 25.40
CA TYR A 452 27.68 17.32 25.72
C TYR A 452 27.54 17.71 27.18
N PHE A 453 28.65 18.02 27.84
CA PHE A 453 28.63 18.75 29.09
C PHE A 453 28.69 20.25 28.77
N LEU A 454 27.85 21.05 29.43
CA LEU A 454 27.97 22.51 29.44
C LEU A 454 28.93 22.90 30.58
N HIS A 455 30.06 23.51 30.26
CA HIS A 455 31.08 23.94 31.21
C HIS A 455 31.19 25.47 31.26
N THR A 456 31.68 26.03 32.37
CA THR A 456 32.23 27.39 32.40
C THR A 456 33.47 27.47 31.49
N SER A 457 33.59 28.53 30.69
CA SER A 457 34.76 28.82 29.82
C SER A 457 35.63 29.97 30.33
N ALA A 458 35.07 30.82 31.20
CA ALA A 458 35.71 31.92 31.90
C ALA A 458 35.23 31.92 33.37
N PRO A 459 35.88 32.67 34.29
CA PRO A 459 35.31 32.91 35.62
C PRO A 459 33.95 33.61 35.53
N LEU A 460 33.16 33.48 36.59
CA LEU A 460 31.92 34.24 36.80
C LEU A 460 32.17 35.34 37.85
N ASP A 461 31.28 36.32 37.89
CA ASP A 461 31.40 37.57 38.64
C ASP A 461 29.97 38.11 38.82
N TYR A 462 29.46 38.13 40.07
CA TYR A 462 28.09 38.48 40.41
C TYR A 462 27.85 39.99 40.29
N GLU A 463 28.80 40.81 40.73
CA GLU A 463 28.77 42.27 40.64
C GLU A 463 28.69 42.74 39.18
N ALA A 464 29.39 42.04 38.27
CA ALA A 464 29.38 42.33 36.85
C ALA A 464 28.17 41.74 36.11
N THR A 465 27.76 40.49 36.35
CA THR A 465 26.61 39.88 35.66
C THR A 465 25.96 38.74 36.44
N GLN A 466 24.84 39.07 37.09
CA GLN A 466 24.06 38.16 37.95
C GLN A 466 23.32 37.03 37.18
N GLU A 467 22.97 37.21 35.90
CA GLU A 467 22.20 36.22 35.13
C GLU A 467 22.63 36.12 33.66
N TYR A 468 22.79 34.89 33.16
CA TYR A 468 23.11 34.57 31.76
C TYR A 468 22.03 33.68 31.14
N ASN A 469 21.51 34.07 29.97
CA ASN A 469 20.61 33.23 29.17
C ASN A 469 21.42 32.42 28.14
N VAL A 470 21.78 31.18 28.48
CA VAL A 470 22.63 30.32 27.65
C VAL A 470 21.77 29.61 26.61
N VAL A 471 21.73 30.15 25.39
CA VAL A 471 21.00 29.56 24.26
C VAL A 471 21.87 28.50 23.58
N ILE A 472 21.36 27.27 23.53
CA ILE A 472 21.95 26.15 22.81
C ILE A 472 21.15 25.97 21.52
N VAL A 473 21.85 25.87 20.39
CA VAL A 473 21.26 25.58 19.08
C VAL A 473 21.74 24.22 18.59
N ALA A 474 20.83 23.43 18.05
CA ALA A 474 21.14 22.21 17.31
C ALA A 474 20.67 22.35 15.87
N VAL A 475 21.48 21.85 14.94
CA VAL A 475 21.21 21.84 13.49
C VAL A 475 21.54 20.46 12.96
N ASP A 476 20.67 19.88 12.14
CA ASP A 476 20.94 18.60 11.48
C ASP A 476 21.99 18.72 10.34
N SER A 477 22.17 17.66 9.55
CA SER A 477 22.97 17.68 8.31
C SER A 477 22.11 17.36 7.07
N GLY A 478 20.82 17.67 7.14
CA GLY A 478 19.82 17.51 6.10
C GLY A 478 19.96 18.47 4.92
N SER A 479 19.01 18.42 3.99
CA SER A 479 18.95 19.31 2.84
C SER A 479 17.51 19.47 2.32
N PRO A 480 16.77 20.52 2.74
CA PRO A 480 17.20 21.61 3.62
C PRO A 480 17.48 21.13 5.05
N SER A 481 18.43 21.77 5.73
CA SER A 481 18.74 21.46 7.12
C SER A 481 17.78 22.14 8.09
N LEU A 482 17.25 21.41 9.05
CA LEU A 482 16.40 21.92 10.11
C LEU A 482 17.21 22.19 11.40
N ALA A 483 16.62 22.99 12.28
CA ALA A 483 17.28 23.48 13.48
C ALA A 483 16.30 23.71 14.62
N SER A 484 16.79 23.55 15.85
CA SER A 484 16.06 23.83 17.09
C SER A 484 16.93 24.62 18.06
N ASN A 485 16.31 25.15 19.11
CA ASN A 485 17.02 25.78 20.22
C ASN A 485 16.37 25.45 21.56
N ASN A 486 17.18 25.51 22.62
CA ASN A 486 16.74 25.40 24.01
C ASN A 486 17.66 26.26 24.88
N SER A 487 17.15 26.83 25.97
CA SER A 487 17.85 27.84 26.77
C SER A 487 17.96 27.45 28.24
N LEU A 488 19.16 27.58 28.81
CA LEU A 488 19.39 27.46 30.25
C LEU A 488 19.62 28.84 30.86
N LEU A 489 18.79 29.25 31.80
CA LEU A 489 19.03 30.43 32.61
C LEU A 489 20.05 30.08 33.71
N VAL A 490 21.27 30.58 33.60
CA VAL A 490 22.28 30.47 34.66
C VAL A 490 22.19 31.70 35.54
N LYS A 491 21.75 31.52 36.79
CA LYS A 491 21.81 32.54 37.84
C LYS A 491 23.14 32.39 38.58
N VAL A 492 23.94 33.45 38.59
CA VAL A 492 25.15 33.53 39.40
C VAL A 492 24.75 33.65 40.87
N GLY A 493 25.42 32.90 41.72
CA GLY A 493 25.25 32.90 43.16
C GLY A 493 26.37 33.66 43.83
N ASP A 494 26.00 34.80 44.42
CA ASP A 494 26.78 35.63 45.33
C ASP A 494 27.58 34.82 46.37
N THR A 495 28.86 35.16 46.50
CA THR A 495 29.84 34.63 47.45
C THR A 495 30.57 35.77 48.13
N ASN A 496 31.10 35.52 49.34
CA ASN A 496 31.70 36.59 50.13
C ASN A 496 33.17 36.80 49.77
N ASP A 497 33.45 37.54 48.69
CA ASP A 497 34.81 37.75 48.17
C ASP A 497 35.26 39.23 48.19
N ASN A 498 34.33 40.20 48.24
CA ASN A 498 34.65 41.59 48.52
C ASN A 498 34.68 41.88 50.04
N PRO A 499 35.67 42.67 50.53
CA PRO A 499 35.70 43.12 51.92
C PRO A 499 35.03 44.50 52.08
N PRO A 500 34.42 44.82 53.24
CA PRO A 500 33.80 46.12 53.49
C PRO A 500 34.79 47.31 53.30
N ILE A 501 34.55 48.16 52.31
CA ILE A 501 35.44 49.29 51.96
C ILE A 501 34.92 50.60 52.56
N PHE A 502 35.71 51.21 53.45
CA PHE A 502 35.45 52.56 53.96
C PHE A 502 35.60 53.63 52.87
N SER A 503 34.71 54.62 52.85
CA SER A 503 34.80 55.75 51.90
C SER A 503 36.04 56.64 52.11
N GLN A 504 36.72 56.51 53.26
CA GLN A 504 37.95 57.21 53.62
C GLN A 504 38.86 56.30 54.45
N ASN A 505 40.14 56.16 54.07
CA ASN A 505 41.11 55.36 54.82
C ASN A 505 41.50 55.98 56.17
N VAL A 506 41.41 57.32 56.27
CA VAL A 506 41.62 58.10 57.49
C VAL A 506 40.48 59.10 57.63
N VAL A 507 39.82 59.10 58.77
CA VAL A 507 38.76 60.06 59.15
C VAL A 507 39.29 60.90 60.30
N GLU A 508 39.76 62.12 59.99
CA GLU A 508 40.20 63.09 60.99
C GLU A 508 39.04 63.98 61.42
N VAL A 509 38.87 64.17 62.72
CA VAL A 509 37.82 64.99 63.31
C VAL A 509 38.36 65.76 64.50
N SER A 510 38.07 67.07 64.55
CA SER A 510 38.34 67.88 65.74
C SER A 510 37.12 67.84 66.67
N PHE A 511 37.36 67.53 67.93
CA PHE A 511 36.32 67.35 68.95
C PHE A 511 36.72 68.11 70.23
N PRO A 512 35.80 68.85 70.88
CA PRO A 512 36.16 69.67 72.04
C PRO A 512 36.37 68.83 73.30
N GLU A 513 37.33 69.22 74.13
CA GLU A 513 37.43 68.71 75.51
C GLU A 513 36.29 69.22 76.39
N ASN A 514 36.19 68.77 77.65
CA ASN A 514 35.06 69.12 78.54
C ASN A 514 33.70 68.85 77.87
N ASN A 515 33.58 67.70 77.20
CA ASN A 515 32.37 67.21 76.53
C ASN A 515 31.42 66.49 77.49
N GLY A 516 30.17 66.30 77.08
CA GLY A 516 29.24 65.36 77.72
C GLY A 516 29.56 63.90 77.36
N PRO A 517 29.53 62.97 78.33
CA PRO A 517 29.49 61.53 78.05
C PRO A 517 28.24 61.16 77.22
N GLY A 518 28.43 60.39 76.16
CA GLY A 518 27.41 59.99 75.20
C GLY A 518 27.31 60.87 73.95
N GLU A 519 28.07 61.96 73.85
CA GLU A 519 28.11 62.80 72.65
C GLU A 519 28.71 62.07 71.44
N ARG A 520 28.21 62.38 70.24
CA ARG A 520 28.72 61.82 68.99
C ARG A 520 29.92 62.62 68.48
N VAL A 521 31.01 61.91 68.23
CA VAL A 521 32.28 62.45 67.72
C VAL A 521 32.24 62.54 66.20
N THR A 522 31.92 61.43 65.52
CA THR A 522 31.79 61.34 64.07
C THR A 522 30.95 60.12 63.69
N THR A 523 30.67 59.94 62.40
CA THR A 523 30.06 58.73 61.85
C THR A 523 30.95 58.22 60.73
N VAL A 524 31.28 56.93 60.72
CA VAL A 524 32.03 56.30 59.62
C VAL A 524 31.10 55.46 58.75
N THR A 525 31.46 55.28 57.48
CA THR A 525 30.68 54.46 56.55
C THR A 525 31.61 53.62 55.70
N ALA A 526 31.33 52.32 55.68
CA ALA A 526 31.82 51.38 54.69
C ALA A 526 30.67 50.94 53.79
N VAL A 527 31.03 50.53 52.59
CA VAL A 527 30.14 49.87 51.62
C VAL A 527 30.77 48.54 51.26
N ASP A 528 29.93 47.55 50.98
CA ASP A 528 30.35 46.28 50.41
C ASP A 528 29.77 46.14 49.00
N ALA A 529 30.36 45.27 48.19
CA ALA A 529 29.93 45.02 46.82
C ALA A 529 28.99 43.80 46.72
N ASP A 530 29.20 42.81 47.60
CA ASP A 530 28.42 41.56 47.69
C ASP A 530 26.91 41.80 47.98
N SER A 531 26.16 40.73 48.23
CA SER A 531 24.70 40.74 48.38
C SER A 531 24.21 40.14 49.70
N GLY A 532 22.97 40.51 50.05
CA GLY A 532 22.24 39.93 51.18
C GLY A 532 22.96 40.04 52.52
N LYS A 533 23.59 38.94 52.96
CA LYS A 533 24.36 38.85 54.22
C LYS A 533 25.84 39.13 54.07
N ASN A 534 26.38 38.91 52.88
CA ASN A 534 27.79 39.10 52.58
C ASN A 534 28.09 40.61 52.55
N ALA A 535 27.14 41.45 52.12
CA ALA A 535 27.19 42.91 52.31
C ALA A 535 26.55 43.45 53.62
N GLU A 536 26.15 42.61 54.57
CA GLU A 536 25.50 43.09 55.81
C GLU A 536 26.56 43.47 56.86
N ILE A 537 27.07 44.70 56.78
CA ILE A 537 28.16 45.20 57.62
C ILE A 537 27.77 45.28 59.11
N ALA A 538 28.76 45.03 59.98
CA ALA A 538 28.81 45.39 61.39
C ALA A 538 30.10 46.18 61.71
N TYR A 539 29.98 47.27 62.45
CA TYR A 539 31.10 48.14 62.85
C TYR A 539 31.61 47.81 64.27
N SER A 540 32.93 47.94 64.48
CA SER A 540 33.59 47.74 65.77
C SER A 540 34.85 48.60 65.92
N LEU A 541 35.24 48.94 67.15
CA LEU A 541 36.48 49.67 67.44
C LEU A 541 37.61 48.72 67.83
N ASP A 542 38.86 49.17 67.64
CA ASP A 542 40.02 48.54 68.26
C ASP A 542 39.88 48.54 69.80
N SER A 543 40.20 47.39 70.39
CA SER A 543 40.38 47.17 71.82
C SER A 543 41.14 48.27 72.57
N ALA A 544 42.08 48.95 71.91
CA ALA A 544 42.89 50.03 72.48
C ALA A 544 42.09 51.24 73.02
N VAL A 545 40.86 51.47 72.54
CA VAL A 545 40.01 52.60 72.96
C VAL A 545 38.71 52.18 73.67
N ASN A 546 38.55 50.90 73.97
CA ASN A 546 37.38 50.37 74.67
C ASN A 546 37.17 51.08 76.02
N GLY A 547 36.04 51.77 76.15
CA GLY A 547 35.67 52.50 77.36
C GLY A 547 35.87 54.02 77.28
N ILE A 548 36.76 54.50 76.40
CA ILE A 548 36.87 55.95 76.08
C ILE A 548 35.89 56.27 74.95
N PHE A 549 35.89 55.47 73.89
CA PHE A 549 34.94 55.57 72.78
C PHE A 549 34.07 54.30 72.69
N SER A 550 32.94 54.43 72.01
CA SER A 550 32.08 53.34 71.54
C SER A 550 31.65 53.60 70.10
N ILE A 551 31.23 52.55 69.40
CA ILE A 551 30.63 52.66 68.07
C ILE A 551 29.31 51.90 68.03
N ASP A 552 28.33 52.47 67.35
CA ASP A 552 27.07 51.81 67.03
C ASP A 552 27.29 50.79 65.89
N ALA A 553 26.97 49.53 66.15
CA ALA A 553 27.38 48.42 65.29
C ALA A 553 26.67 48.40 63.92
N ASP A 554 25.47 48.97 63.80
CA ASP A 554 24.70 48.97 62.55
C ASP A 554 24.78 50.32 61.81
N THR A 555 25.05 51.43 62.50
CA THR A 555 25.08 52.78 61.90
C THR A 555 26.47 53.42 61.77
N GLY A 556 27.50 52.91 62.43
CA GLY A 556 28.86 53.47 62.39
C GLY A 556 29.04 54.78 63.17
N ASP A 557 28.05 55.16 64.00
CA ASP A 557 28.07 56.34 64.88
C ASP A 557 29.11 56.15 66.01
N ILE A 558 30.18 56.95 66.03
CA ILE A 558 31.21 56.91 67.09
C ILE A 558 30.85 57.92 68.19
N ARG A 559 30.77 57.44 69.43
CA ARG A 559 30.41 58.25 70.61
C ARG A 559 31.49 58.17 71.68
N VAL A 560 31.67 59.25 72.42
CA VAL A 560 32.62 59.33 73.53
C VAL A 560 31.93 59.01 74.85
N ASN A 561 32.52 58.13 75.66
CA ASN A 561 31.93 57.63 76.91
C ASN A 561 32.48 58.33 78.16
N THR A 562 33.60 59.03 78.03
CA THR A 562 34.25 59.81 79.10
C THR A 562 34.18 61.31 78.79
N ILE A 563 34.66 62.13 79.72
CA ILE A 563 35.06 63.51 79.42
C ILE A 563 36.51 63.44 78.92
N LEU A 564 36.83 64.13 77.83
CA LEU A 564 38.19 64.29 77.33
C LEU A 564 38.86 65.51 77.97
N ASP A 565 40.18 65.41 78.12
CA ASP A 565 41.12 66.34 78.76
C ASP A 565 42.35 66.41 77.84
N ARG A 566 42.62 67.57 77.24
CA ARG A 566 43.68 67.75 76.24
C ARG A 566 45.07 67.77 76.89
N GLU A 567 45.20 68.37 78.06
CA GLU A 567 46.47 68.39 78.82
C GLU A 567 46.90 66.97 79.22
N HIS A 568 45.97 66.03 79.33
CA HIS A 568 46.25 64.61 79.46
C HIS A 568 46.45 63.90 78.11
N THR A 569 45.63 64.16 77.08
CA THR A 569 45.73 63.52 75.77
C THR A 569 45.16 64.39 74.63
N GLU A 570 46.04 65.09 73.92
CA GLU A 570 45.68 65.96 72.78
C GLU A 570 45.15 65.23 71.52
N ARG A 571 45.45 63.94 71.38
CA ARG A 571 45.17 63.15 70.17
C ARG A 571 44.84 61.70 70.52
N TYR A 572 43.71 61.22 70.03
CA TYR A 572 43.40 59.79 69.97
C TYR A 572 43.48 59.30 68.53
N GLU A 573 44.14 58.17 68.32
CA GLU A 573 44.23 57.50 67.02
C GLU A 573 43.91 56.02 67.21
N PHE A 574 42.89 55.53 66.51
CA PHE A 574 42.41 54.16 66.65
C PHE A 574 41.82 53.65 65.33
N LYS A 575 41.77 52.32 65.20
CA LYS A 575 41.11 51.70 64.04
C LYS A 575 39.62 51.48 64.32
N VAL A 576 38.83 51.72 63.29
CA VAL A 576 37.49 51.14 63.14
C VAL A 576 37.58 49.97 62.18
N ILE A 577 36.93 48.87 62.51
CA ILE A 577 36.83 47.68 61.68
C ILE A 577 35.37 47.57 61.23
N ALA A 578 35.15 47.55 59.91
CA ALA A 578 33.89 47.16 59.31
C ALA A 578 34.04 45.70 58.87
N LYS A 579 33.07 44.87 59.26
CA LYS A 579 33.11 43.43 59.08
C LYS A 579 31.75 42.94 58.59
N ASP A 580 31.70 42.04 57.61
CA ASP A 580 30.44 41.48 57.14
C ASP A 580 29.82 40.43 58.09
N LYS A 581 28.68 39.85 57.67
CA LYS A 581 27.95 38.78 58.34
C LYS A 581 27.81 37.52 57.47
N GLY A 582 28.69 37.33 56.48
CA GLY A 582 28.73 36.15 55.63
C GLY A 582 29.38 34.92 56.29
N VAL A 583 29.62 33.87 55.49
CA VAL A 583 30.10 32.58 56.01
C VAL A 583 31.62 32.56 56.24
N ASN A 584 32.38 33.30 55.42
CA ASN A 584 33.85 33.41 55.47
C ASN A 584 34.29 34.83 55.80
N THR A 585 33.68 35.44 56.82
CA THR A 585 33.66 36.89 57.04
C THR A 585 34.96 37.64 56.79
N LEU A 586 34.92 38.57 55.85
CA LEU A 586 35.95 39.54 55.52
C LEU A 586 35.79 40.84 56.35
N GLN A 587 36.78 41.72 56.27
CA GLN A 587 36.79 42.97 57.02
C GLN A 587 37.73 44.03 56.42
N GLY A 588 37.26 45.27 56.37
CA GLY A 588 38.08 46.45 56.13
C GLY A 588 38.41 47.20 57.43
N SER A 589 39.37 48.12 57.37
CA SER A 589 39.68 49.01 58.50
C SER A 589 40.08 50.41 58.04
N ALA A 590 39.52 51.43 58.71
CA ALA A 590 39.94 52.83 58.58
C ALA A 590 40.51 53.33 59.91
N THR A 591 41.41 54.30 59.86
CA THR A 591 41.92 55.00 61.06
C THR A 591 41.04 56.21 61.35
N VAL A 592 40.54 56.33 62.58
CA VAL A 592 39.92 57.56 63.08
C VAL A 592 40.94 58.31 63.92
N VAL A 593 41.11 59.60 63.62
CA VAL A 593 41.97 60.51 64.39
C VAL A 593 41.08 61.57 65.03
N VAL A 594 40.97 61.54 66.36
CA VAL A 594 40.25 62.54 67.14
C VAL A 594 41.26 63.53 67.69
N LEU A 595 41.25 64.75 67.16
CA LEU A 595 42.07 65.86 67.63
C LEU A 595 41.29 66.63 68.70
N VAL A 596 41.77 66.58 69.95
CA VAL A 596 41.12 67.24 71.08
C VAL A 596 41.39 68.74 71.01
N SER A 597 40.31 69.53 70.90
CA SER A 597 40.40 70.99 70.76
C SER A 597 40.36 71.71 72.10
N ASP A 598 41.35 72.59 72.26
CA ASP A 598 41.66 73.42 73.43
C ASP A 598 40.47 74.26 73.92
N LYS A 599 40.19 74.18 75.21
CA LYS A 599 39.42 75.16 75.98
C LYS A 599 40.27 75.66 77.13
N ASN A 600 40.50 76.97 77.20
CA ASN A 600 41.21 77.63 78.30
C ASN A 600 40.44 77.52 79.64
N ASP A 601 40.62 76.39 80.34
CA ASP A 601 40.10 76.08 81.67
C ASP A 601 41.21 76.02 82.74
N ASN A 602 42.46 75.79 82.32
CA ASN A 602 43.66 75.78 83.15
C ASN A 602 44.19 77.20 83.44
N GLU A 603 44.22 77.59 84.72
CA GLU A 603 44.78 78.89 85.13
C GLU A 603 46.32 78.95 84.98
N PRO A 604 46.89 80.10 84.53
CA PRO A 604 48.33 80.25 84.35
C PRO A 604 49.06 80.32 85.69
N LYS A 605 49.98 79.38 85.92
CA LYS A 605 50.77 79.26 87.16
C LYS A 605 52.19 79.80 86.99
N PHE A 606 52.68 80.50 88.00
CA PHE A 606 54.06 80.97 88.04
C PHE A 606 55.04 79.80 88.17
N MET A 607 56.15 79.81 87.43
CA MET A 607 57.17 78.74 87.48
C MET A 607 57.90 78.64 88.84
N GLN A 608 57.78 79.65 89.70
CA GLN A 608 58.38 79.71 91.03
C GLN A 608 57.44 80.48 91.96
N ASP A 609 57.25 80.00 93.20
CA ASP A 609 56.49 80.70 94.24
C ASP A 609 57.15 82.03 94.65
N VAL A 610 58.48 82.12 94.48
CA VAL A 610 59.30 83.31 94.81
C VAL A 610 60.39 83.51 93.77
N PHE A 611 60.25 84.55 92.94
CA PHE A 611 61.36 85.06 92.12
C PHE A 611 62.18 86.07 92.95
N THR A 612 63.48 85.81 93.11
CA THR A 612 64.40 86.69 93.86
C THR A 612 65.27 87.50 92.90
N PHE A 613 65.13 88.83 92.94
CA PHE A 613 65.93 89.76 92.12
C PHE A 613 66.80 90.65 93.03
N TYR A 614 68.08 90.79 92.70
CA TYR A 614 69.00 91.67 93.42
C TYR A 614 69.16 92.99 92.66
N VAL A 615 68.75 94.10 93.27
CA VAL A 615 68.90 95.46 92.73
C VAL A 615 69.99 96.19 93.51
N GLN A 616 71.09 96.53 92.83
CA GLN A 616 72.22 97.24 93.42
C GLN A 616 72.03 98.76 93.29
N GLY A 617 72.14 99.49 94.41
CA GLY A 617 72.00 100.94 94.45
C GLY A 617 73.16 101.62 95.20
N GLU A 618 73.76 102.63 94.58
CA GLU A 618 74.78 103.49 95.22
C GLU A 618 74.15 104.69 95.94
N SER A 619 74.96 105.44 96.70
CA SER A 619 74.46 106.38 97.74
C SER A 619 74.95 107.82 97.55
N GLY A 620 74.06 108.82 97.76
CA GLY A 620 74.41 110.23 97.53
C GLY A 620 73.37 111.30 97.94
N ALA A 621 73.44 111.75 99.19
CA ALA A 621 73.14 113.10 99.72
C ALA A 621 71.99 114.02 99.17
N LYS A 622 71.04 114.31 100.10
CA LYS A 622 70.51 115.64 100.52
C LYS A 622 69.62 116.53 99.60
N GLN A 623 68.47 116.93 100.21
CA GLN A 623 67.86 118.28 100.21
C GLN A 623 67.21 118.80 98.90
N SER A 624 66.18 119.67 98.90
CA SER A 624 65.29 120.21 99.95
C SER A 624 63.99 120.77 99.30
N GLY A 625 62.85 120.70 99.99
CA GLY A 625 61.61 121.39 99.58
C GLY A 625 60.43 121.06 100.50
N ARG A 626 59.82 122.06 101.17
CA ARG A 626 58.82 121.81 102.23
C ARG A 626 57.78 122.93 102.41
N HIS A 627 56.60 122.76 101.83
CA HIS A 627 55.31 123.37 102.20
C HIS A 627 54.22 122.37 101.78
N GLY A 628 53.10 122.11 102.49
CA GLY A 628 52.49 122.78 103.64
C GLY A 628 51.41 123.78 103.17
N TYR A 629 50.11 123.64 103.49
CA TYR A 629 49.43 122.86 104.55
C TYR A 629 47.96 122.57 104.19
N GLY A 630 47.39 121.48 104.74
CA GLY A 630 45.94 121.29 104.93
C GLY A 630 45.11 120.84 103.71
N HIS A 631 43.97 120.14 103.87
CA HIS A 631 43.41 119.50 105.08
C HIS A 631 42.76 118.14 104.75
N ARG A 632 42.26 117.44 105.78
CA ARG A 632 42.05 115.97 105.79
C ARG A 632 40.62 115.51 105.43
N CYS A 633 40.52 114.23 105.04
CA CYS A 633 39.34 113.37 104.90
C CYS A 633 38.56 113.52 103.57
N GLY A 634 38.09 112.43 102.95
CA GLY A 634 38.31 111.01 103.25
C GLY A 634 37.42 110.08 102.40
N GLN A 635 37.85 108.81 102.24
CA GLN A 635 37.24 107.75 101.41
C GLN A 635 37.31 107.94 99.89
N ARG A 636 37.82 106.92 99.19
CA ARG A 636 37.62 106.62 97.76
C ARG A 636 36.95 105.23 97.67
N PRO A 637 35.91 105.06 96.83
CA PRO A 637 35.54 103.76 96.27
C PRO A 637 36.34 103.45 94.98
N GLN A 638 36.00 102.36 94.29
CA GLN A 638 36.66 101.87 93.06
C GLN A 638 36.34 102.69 91.79
N CYS A 639 37.20 102.58 90.78
CA CYS A 639 37.02 102.74 89.30
C CYS A 639 38.42 102.59 88.66
N GLY A 640 38.62 102.13 87.41
CA GLY A 640 37.81 101.32 86.48
C GLY A 640 38.67 100.14 85.97
N ASP A 641 38.20 99.14 85.20
CA ASP A 641 37.18 99.13 84.13
C ASP A 641 37.68 99.73 82.79
N GLU A 642 37.07 99.29 81.68
CA GLU A 642 37.46 99.45 80.25
C GLU A 642 38.61 98.55 79.73
N SER A 643 38.59 98.01 78.49
CA SER A 643 37.49 97.85 77.50
C SER A 643 37.89 96.96 76.29
N PHE A 644 36.87 96.50 75.55
CA PHE A 644 36.91 95.89 74.18
C PHE A 644 37.63 94.53 74.00
N HIS A 645 37.30 93.73 72.98
CA HIS A 645 36.43 94.00 71.81
C HIS A 645 35.50 92.82 71.44
#